data_AF-A0A2V9QY67-F1
#
_entry.id   AF-A0A2V9QY67-F1
#
_cell.length_a   1.000
_cell.length_b   1.000
_cell.length_c   1.000
_cell.angle_alpha   90.00
_cell.angle_beta   90.00
_cell.angle_gamma   90.00
#
_symmetry.space_group_name_H-M   'P 1'
#
loop_
_entity.id
_entity.type
_entity.pdbx_description
1 polymer ?
#
loop_
_entity_poly.entity_id
_entity_poly.type
_entity_poly.pdbx_seq_one_letter_code
_entity_poly.pdbx_strand_id
1 'polypeptide(L)'
;IVTPTTTTFNDSGLAASTSYSYRVHAADAAGNLSTFSATSTTMTAAPPDTTPPTAPANLTASAATAAQINLSWLASTDSVGVTGYMVERCTGAACSNFAQIATPTTTTFNDTGLTASTSYSYRVRTTDGAGNLSPYSSTTTASTMAGPDTIPPSAPTNLTVTAASATQINLSWTASTDNVGVTGYRVERCQGAGCSNFAQIATPTTTTFNDTGLTASTSYSYRVRATDAAGNLSSYSSTGTASTAAGPISVVITPVRGGVTFSQSLNFAANLQNDVSAAGVTWTTSGGTFSSQGNTTATYVALNATGNVTVTATSVADATKSATATLAVTDLTGVTTYHNDLSRDGANTHEFALTTSNVKTATFGKLFSCTVDGAIYTQPLWIANLAVNGAKHNVVIVATQHDSVYAFDADSNANPCAPLWQANLLDSNHGGTANETSIPSSGPAALVGNGFGDINPEVGVTGTPVVDPSANILYVVSKSVSGTTQFFQRLHALDLTSGNEKLNGNKPVVISVAVVGTGDGSLGGQLAFDPQNEHQRPGLALINGQVCIAWASHEDHNPYHGWMIAYNAATLAFVAAFNTTPNGGLGGIWMSGAAPAFDSSGNSFFATGNGTFTGTDGYGDSIVKLGPPSGGSFPVLDFFTPFNQAALNANDTDLGAGGVLLLPDPSPGAHPHLLVQVGKDGTIYLVDRDNGKMGEYCNGCTSDNVVQEISGAVNGMWGMPAYWNGNLYIGGAQDGGTSGDHLKAFAFNAGGSGKISIIPTSQSANTFFFSGPTPSVSANGTSNGIVWVIDNSPYGPPGSFGSGPAVLHAFDATNLNGELWNSSQKAADKAGNAVKFTVPTIANGKVYIGTRTELDIYGLLPN
;
A
#
# COMPACT_ATOMS: atom_id res chain seq x y z
N ILE A 1 -82.89 106.89 -57.99
CA ILE A 1 -82.17 107.17 -59.26
C ILE A 1 -81.00 108.06 -58.90
N VAL A 2 -79.77 107.61 -59.13
CA VAL A 2 -78.54 108.32 -58.77
C VAL A 2 -77.80 108.60 -60.08
N THR A 3 -77.23 109.79 -60.23
CA THR A 3 -76.52 110.24 -61.45
C THR A 3 -75.02 110.40 -61.17
N PRO A 4 -74.25 109.29 -61.05
CA PRO A 4 -72.81 109.37 -60.87
C PRO A 4 -72.13 109.89 -62.14
N THR A 5 -71.06 110.67 -61.98
CA THR A 5 -70.23 111.18 -63.09
C THR A 5 -69.14 110.19 -63.53
N THR A 6 -69.12 108.98 -62.94
CA THR A 6 -68.18 107.88 -63.20
C THR A 6 -68.91 106.65 -63.74
N THR A 7 -68.18 105.74 -64.39
CA THR A 7 -68.74 104.49 -64.95
C THR A 7 -68.93 103.38 -63.90
N THR A 8 -68.74 103.67 -62.61
CA THR A 8 -68.91 102.74 -61.48
C THR A 8 -69.74 103.38 -60.38
N PHE A 9 -70.55 102.56 -59.69
CA PHE A 9 -71.36 102.93 -58.52
C PHE A 9 -71.43 101.76 -57.55
N ASN A 10 -71.23 102.02 -56.26
CA ASN A 10 -71.37 101.02 -55.19
C ASN A 10 -72.71 101.22 -54.49
N ASP A 11 -73.59 100.22 -54.59
CA ASP A 11 -74.84 100.19 -53.83
C ASP A 11 -74.62 99.45 -52.50
N SER A 12 -74.78 100.15 -51.39
CA SER A 12 -74.49 99.66 -50.04
C SER A 12 -75.75 99.64 -49.17
N GLY A 13 -75.87 98.66 -48.28
CA GLY A 13 -77.03 98.50 -47.38
C GLY A 13 -78.03 97.42 -47.80
N LEU A 14 -77.62 96.47 -48.63
CA LEU A 14 -78.44 95.35 -49.13
C LEU A 14 -78.60 94.24 -48.09
N ALA A 15 -79.75 93.57 -48.06
CA ALA A 15 -79.98 92.41 -47.19
C ALA A 15 -79.20 91.17 -47.69
N ALA A 16 -78.70 90.34 -46.76
CA ALA A 16 -78.01 89.08 -47.08
C ALA A 16 -78.96 88.05 -47.71
N SER A 17 -78.42 87.12 -48.52
CA SER A 17 -79.18 86.10 -49.26
C SER A 17 -80.36 86.62 -50.07
N THR A 18 -80.27 87.86 -50.58
CA THR A 18 -81.35 88.54 -51.29
C THR A 18 -80.89 89.01 -52.67
N SER A 19 -81.70 88.78 -53.71
CA SER A 19 -81.37 89.14 -55.09
C SER A 19 -81.78 90.58 -55.43
N TYR A 20 -80.85 91.36 -56.00
CA TYR A 20 -81.08 92.73 -56.46
C TYR A 20 -80.73 92.88 -57.95
N SER A 21 -81.49 93.73 -58.66
CA SER A 21 -81.36 93.96 -60.10
C SER A 21 -81.07 95.43 -60.44
N TYR A 22 -80.10 95.68 -61.33
CA TYR A 22 -79.61 97.02 -61.68
C TYR A 22 -79.57 97.25 -63.20
N ARG A 23 -79.87 98.48 -63.64
CA ARG A 23 -79.66 98.97 -65.03
C ARG A 23 -79.27 100.45 -65.02
N VAL A 24 -78.53 100.91 -66.02
CA VAL A 24 -78.02 102.29 -66.11
C VAL A 24 -78.28 102.90 -67.49
N HIS A 25 -78.45 104.22 -67.58
CA HIS A 25 -78.44 104.99 -68.85
C HIS A 25 -77.56 106.22 -68.68
N ALA A 26 -76.99 106.73 -69.78
CA ALA A 26 -76.13 107.91 -69.77
C ALA A 26 -76.92 109.15 -70.20
N ALA A 27 -76.58 110.32 -69.65
CA ALA A 27 -77.07 111.62 -70.09
C ALA A 27 -75.93 112.40 -70.76
N ASP A 28 -76.17 113.06 -71.90
CA ASP A 28 -75.22 114.03 -72.46
C ASP A 28 -75.34 115.42 -71.80
N ALA A 29 -74.46 116.35 -72.17
CA ALA A 29 -74.43 117.71 -71.60
C ALA A 29 -75.66 118.58 -71.97
N ALA A 30 -76.43 118.20 -72.98
CA ALA A 30 -77.70 118.84 -73.32
C ALA A 30 -78.89 118.20 -72.59
N GLY A 31 -78.67 117.13 -71.82
CA GLY A 31 -79.69 116.41 -71.07
C GLY A 31 -80.36 115.27 -71.84
N ASN A 32 -79.86 114.90 -73.01
CA ASN A 32 -80.40 113.77 -73.76
C ASN A 32 -79.95 112.46 -73.11
N LEU A 33 -80.91 111.56 -72.85
CA LEU A 33 -80.65 110.27 -72.22
C LEU A 33 -80.51 109.17 -73.27
N SER A 34 -79.52 108.29 -73.10
CA SER A 34 -79.42 107.05 -73.83
C SER A 34 -80.56 106.10 -73.45
N THR A 35 -80.73 105.02 -74.22
CA THR A 35 -81.46 103.86 -73.73
C THR A 35 -80.77 103.25 -72.51
N PHE A 36 -81.54 102.59 -71.64
CA PHE A 36 -80.98 101.84 -70.51
C PHE A 36 -80.21 100.61 -70.99
N SER A 37 -79.16 100.25 -70.24
CA SER A 37 -78.47 98.97 -70.35
C SER A 37 -79.42 97.79 -70.07
N ALA A 38 -78.97 96.58 -70.43
CA ALA A 38 -79.60 95.37 -69.92
C ALA A 38 -79.58 95.34 -68.39
N THR A 39 -80.61 94.74 -67.78
CA THR A 39 -80.69 94.54 -66.33
C THR A 39 -79.77 93.39 -65.91
N SER A 40 -78.91 93.62 -64.90
CA SER A 40 -78.08 92.60 -64.26
C SER A 40 -78.62 92.28 -62.86
N THR A 41 -78.68 91.01 -62.48
CA THR A 41 -79.18 90.55 -61.18
C THR A 41 -78.12 89.74 -60.45
N THR A 42 -77.91 89.98 -59.16
CA THR A 42 -76.99 89.22 -58.29
C THR A 42 -77.59 89.00 -56.90
N MET A 43 -77.15 87.95 -56.19
CA MET A 43 -77.57 87.62 -54.82
C MET A 43 -76.41 87.80 -53.84
N THR A 44 -76.68 88.35 -52.67
CA THR A 44 -75.71 88.48 -51.57
C THR A 44 -75.44 87.12 -50.88
N ALA A 45 -74.23 86.90 -50.33
CA ALA A 45 -73.80 85.61 -49.75
C ALA A 45 -74.47 85.24 -48.41
N ALA A 46 -74.47 83.95 -48.05
CA ALA A 46 -74.96 83.42 -46.77
C ALA A 46 -73.99 83.69 -45.60
N PRO A 47 -74.47 83.79 -44.34
CA PRO A 47 -73.62 84.08 -43.20
C PRO A 47 -72.71 82.89 -42.80
N PRO A 48 -71.52 83.14 -42.24
CA PRO A 48 -70.59 82.12 -41.78
C PRO A 48 -71.13 81.30 -40.58
N ASP A 49 -70.73 80.02 -40.47
CA ASP A 49 -71.03 79.18 -39.30
C ASP A 49 -70.24 79.66 -38.08
N THR A 50 -70.95 79.80 -36.97
CA THR A 50 -70.44 80.30 -35.69
C THR A 50 -70.74 79.35 -34.53
N THR A 51 -71.21 78.13 -34.81
CA THR A 51 -71.58 77.14 -33.79
C THR A 51 -70.40 76.22 -33.49
N PRO A 52 -69.90 76.14 -32.23
CA PRO A 52 -68.79 75.26 -31.90
C PRO A 52 -69.18 73.78 -31.70
N PRO A 53 -68.24 72.83 -31.91
CA PRO A 53 -68.43 71.42 -31.62
C PRO A 53 -68.72 71.14 -30.12
N THR A 54 -69.29 69.97 -29.81
CA THR A 54 -69.43 69.51 -28.41
C THR A 54 -68.08 69.20 -27.77
N ALA A 55 -67.95 69.40 -26.45
CA ALA A 55 -66.72 69.08 -25.72
C ALA A 55 -66.47 67.56 -25.68
N PRO A 56 -65.22 67.07 -25.78
CA PRO A 56 -64.90 65.66 -25.59
C PRO A 56 -65.35 65.14 -24.23
N ALA A 57 -66.01 63.97 -24.21
CA ALA A 57 -66.54 63.35 -23.00
C ALA A 57 -65.63 62.20 -22.50
N ASN A 58 -65.73 61.86 -21.21
CA ASN A 58 -65.04 60.72 -20.58
C ASN A 58 -63.52 60.65 -20.80
N LEU A 59 -62.83 61.79 -20.64
CA LEU A 59 -61.36 61.79 -20.63
C LEU A 59 -60.82 60.96 -19.45
N THR A 60 -60.01 59.96 -19.76
CA THR A 60 -59.32 59.10 -18.79
C THR A 60 -57.81 59.24 -18.98
N ALA A 61 -57.07 59.13 -17.87
CA ALA A 61 -55.61 59.07 -17.85
C ALA A 61 -55.17 57.89 -16.98
N SER A 62 -54.25 57.06 -17.48
CA SER A 62 -53.69 55.92 -16.75
C SER A 62 -52.18 55.87 -16.90
N ALA A 63 -51.47 55.69 -15.79
CA ALA A 63 -50.02 55.55 -15.81
C ALA A 63 -49.60 54.20 -16.39
N ALA A 64 -48.76 54.23 -17.42
CA ALA A 64 -48.25 53.02 -18.07
C ALA A 64 -46.86 52.63 -17.55
N THR A 65 -45.99 53.61 -17.26
CA THR A 65 -44.65 53.40 -16.71
C THR A 65 -44.26 54.57 -15.79
N ALA A 66 -43.02 54.56 -15.28
CA ALA A 66 -42.45 55.70 -14.56
C ALA A 66 -42.29 56.96 -15.45
N ALA A 67 -42.45 56.86 -16.77
CA ALA A 67 -42.26 57.97 -17.70
C ALA A 67 -43.38 58.12 -18.75
N GLN A 68 -44.53 57.46 -18.56
CA GLN A 68 -45.62 57.48 -19.56
C GLN A 68 -47.02 57.42 -18.91
N ILE A 69 -47.94 58.24 -19.44
CA ILE A 69 -49.37 58.22 -19.14
C ILE A 69 -50.14 58.10 -20.47
N ASN A 70 -51.11 57.18 -20.52
CA ASN A 70 -51.97 56.98 -21.69
C ASN A 70 -53.34 57.65 -21.45
N LEU A 71 -53.82 58.38 -22.46
CA LEU A 71 -55.09 59.12 -22.45
C LEU A 71 -56.09 58.53 -23.44
N SER A 72 -57.37 58.55 -23.08
CA SER A 72 -58.48 58.25 -23.99
C SER A 72 -59.76 59.02 -23.66
N TRP A 73 -60.57 59.32 -24.67
CA TRP A 73 -61.84 60.05 -24.53
C TRP A 73 -62.87 59.60 -25.59
N LEU A 74 -64.10 60.12 -25.51
CA LEU A 74 -65.16 59.91 -26.50
C LEU A 74 -65.21 61.02 -27.55
N ALA A 75 -65.64 60.68 -28.76
CA ALA A 75 -65.68 61.60 -29.89
C ALA A 75 -66.74 62.71 -29.73
N SER A 76 -66.41 63.91 -30.21
CA SER A 76 -67.31 65.07 -30.27
C SER A 76 -68.21 65.06 -31.51
N THR A 77 -69.25 65.90 -31.53
CA THR A 77 -70.22 66.05 -32.63
C THR A 77 -70.40 67.52 -33.03
N ASP A 78 -70.61 67.78 -34.33
CA ASP A 78 -70.84 69.13 -34.88
C ASP A 78 -71.58 69.06 -36.24
N SER A 79 -72.27 70.15 -36.66
CA SER A 79 -73.01 70.23 -37.92
C SER A 79 -72.15 70.29 -39.19
N VAL A 80 -70.90 70.77 -39.10
CA VAL A 80 -69.94 70.80 -40.21
C VAL A 80 -68.78 69.80 -40.05
N GLY A 81 -68.84 68.96 -39.00
CA GLY A 81 -67.93 67.85 -38.74
C GLY A 81 -66.69 68.24 -37.93
N VAL A 82 -66.19 67.29 -37.13
CA VAL A 82 -65.00 67.47 -36.26
C VAL A 82 -63.74 67.08 -37.04
N THR A 83 -62.71 67.93 -37.00
CA THR A 83 -61.46 67.77 -37.77
C THR A 83 -60.26 67.35 -36.92
N GLY A 84 -60.30 67.57 -35.60
CA GLY A 84 -59.24 67.12 -34.69
C GLY A 84 -59.45 67.51 -33.22
N TYR A 85 -58.53 67.05 -32.37
CA TYR A 85 -58.50 67.31 -30.93
C TYR A 85 -57.25 68.10 -30.56
N MET A 86 -57.30 68.81 -29.43
CA MET A 86 -56.16 69.50 -28.82
C MET A 86 -56.03 69.02 -27.39
N VAL A 87 -54.92 68.35 -27.07
CA VAL A 87 -54.63 67.83 -25.74
C VAL A 87 -53.73 68.84 -25.02
N GLU A 88 -54.14 69.26 -23.84
CA GLU A 88 -53.30 70.06 -22.96
C GLU A 88 -52.95 69.28 -21.70
N ARG A 89 -51.74 69.52 -21.22
CA ARG A 89 -51.19 68.96 -19.99
C ARG A 89 -50.78 70.06 -19.05
N CYS A 90 -50.95 69.79 -17.78
CA CYS A 90 -50.45 70.59 -16.69
C CYS A 90 -49.77 69.67 -15.67
N THR A 91 -48.67 70.12 -15.05
CA THR A 91 -47.91 69.29 -14.07
C THR A 91 -48.39 69.56 -12.65
N GLY A 92 -48.82 68.51 -11.95
CA GLY A 92 -49.38 68.53 -10.60
C GLY A 92 -50.88 68.26 -10.58
N ALA A 93 -51.37 67.57 -9.54
CA ALA A 93 -52.76 67.08 -9.47
C ALA A 93 -53.85 68.17 -9.39
N ALA A 94 -53.47 69.41 -9.06
CA ALA A 94 -54.36 70.56 -8.89
C ALA A 94 -53.88 71.79 -9.69
N CYS A 95 -53.05 71.58 -10.71
CA CYS A 95 -52.47 72.68 -11.43
C CYS A 95 -53.46 73.28 -12.45
N SER A 96 -53.32 74.58 -12.71
CA SER A 96 -54.25 75.35 -13.56
C SER A 96 -53.60 75.90 -14.83
N ASN A 97 -52.28 75.79 -14.97
CA ASN A 97 -51.53 76.28 -16.14
C ASN A 97 -51.34 75.17 -17.17
N PHE A 98 -52.34 74.98 -18.02
CA PHE A 98 -52.34 73.98 -19.08
C PHE A 98 -51.58 74.47 -20.32
N ALA A 99 -50.69 73.63 -20.82
CA ALA A 99 -49.99 73.83 -22.09
C ALA A 99 -50.42 72.75 -23.08
N GLN A 100 -50.68 73.14 -24.32
CA GLN A 100 -50.98 72.20 -25.39
C GLN A 100 -49.75 71.33 -25.70
N ILE A 101 -49.94 70.02 -25.68
CA ILE A 101 -48.88 69.04 -25.94
C ILE A 101 -49.09 68.24 -27.22
N ALA A 102 -50.33 68.19 -27.75
CA ALA A 102 -50.61 67.46 -28.97
C ALA A 102 -51.89 67.93 -29.68
N THR A 103 -51.98 67.64 -30.99
CA THR A 103 -53.19 67.79 -31.81
C THR A 103 -53.58 66.47 -32.49
N PRO A 104 -54.02 65.45 -31.75
CA PRO A 104 -54.37 64.16 -32.34
C PRO A 104 -55.66 64.25 -33.15
N THR A 105 -55.75 63.45 -34.21
CA THR A 105 -56.99 63.26 -34.99
C THR A 105 -57.83 62.07 -34.48
N THR A 106 -57.27 61.28 -33.57
CA THR A 106 -57.91 60.13 -32.91
C THR A 106 -58.34 60.46 -31.48
N THR A 107 -59.11 59.57 -30.85
CA THR A 107 -59.63 59.76 -29.49
C THR A 107 -58.73 59.19 -28.38
N THR A 108 -57.44 59.00 -28.68
CA THR A 108 -56.41 58.49 -27.75
C THR A 108 -55.09 59.23 -27.94
N PHE A 109 -54.29 59.30 -26.88
CA PHE A 109 -52.95 59.90 -26.92
C PHE A 109 -52.04 59.29 -25.85
N ASN A 110 -50.81 58.91 -26.22
CA ASN A 110 -49.81 58.40 -25.28
C ASN A 110 -48.79 59.50 -24.97
N ASP A 111 -48.78 59.98 -23.73
CA ASP A 111 -47.87 61.02 -23.29
C ASP A 111 -46.61 60.38 -22.67
N THR A 112 -45.47 60.50 -23.35
CA THR A 112 -44.19 59.88 -22.98
C THR A 112 -43.15 60.94 -22.55
N GLY A 113 -42.07 60.49 -21.88
CA GLY A 113 -41.00 61.38 -21.42
C GLY A 113 -41.35 62.16 -20.14
N LEU A 114 -42.26 61.61 -19.33
CA LEU A 114 -42.71 62.19 -18.06
C LEU A 114 -41.71 61.88 -16.93
N THR A 115 -41.71 62.71 -15.90
CA THR A 115 -40.91 62.49 -14.68
C THR A 115 -41.59 61.45 -13.80
N ALA A 116 -40.83 60.53 -13.19
CA ALA A 116 -41.34 59.52 -12.26
C ALA A 116 -42.00 60.12 -11.02
N SER A 117 -42.94 59.38 -10.41
CA SER A 117 -43.70 59.79 -9.21
C SER A 117 -44.33 61.19 -9.31
N THR A 118 -44.65 61.65 -10.52
CA THR A 118 -45.14 63.01 -10.78
C THR A 118 -46.57 62.94 -11.32
N SER A 119 -47.47 63.73 -10.71
CA SER A 119 -48.84 63.86 -11.19
C SER A 119 -48.92 64.78 -12.40
N TYR A 120 -49.72 64.41 -13.40
CA TYR A 120 -50.05 65.22 -14.55
C TYR A 120 -51.57 65.28 -14.73
N SER A 121 -52.08 66.48 -14.99
CA SER A 121 -53.49 66.74 -15.26
C SER A 121 -53.68 67.06 -16.74
N TYR A 122 -54.75 66.53 -17.33
CA TYR A 122 -55.03 66.63 -18.76
C TYR A 122 -56.44 67.14 -19.03
N ARG A 123 -56.59 67.93 -20.09
CA ARG A 123 -57.88 68.32 -20.65
C ARG A 123 -57.80 68.35 -22.18
N VAL A 124 -58.91 68.04 -22.84
CA VAL A 124 -58.96 67.95 -24.31
C VAL A 124 -60.12 68.78 -24.84
N ARG A 125 -59.93 69.48 -25.95
CA ARG A 125 -61.01 70.13 -26.72
C ARG A 125 -60.92 69.76 -28.20
N THR A 126 -61.91 70.13 -28.99
CA THR A 126 -62.03 69.81 -30.42
C THR A 126 -62.16 71.03 -31.30
N THR A 127 -61.78 70.86 -32.58
CA THR A 127 -61.95 71.81 -33.67
C THR A 127 -62.88 71.22 -34.74
N ASP A 128 -63.76 72.04 -35.31
CA ASP A 128 -64.62 71.68 -36.45
C ASP A 128 -64.03 72.11 -37.81
N GLY A 129 -64.77 71.87 -38.89
CA GLY A 129 -64.39 72.28 -40.25
C GLY A 129 -64.39 73.80 -40.52
N ALA A 130 -65.05 74.60 -39.67
CA ALA A 130 -65.11 76.06 -39.76
C ALA A 130 -64.05 76.76 -38.86
N GLY A 131 -63.35 76.00 -38.02
CA GLY A 131 -62.33 76.49 -37.10
C GLY A 131 -62.86 76.86 -35.71
N ASN A 132 -64.12 76.54 -35.38
CA ASN A 132 -64.67 76.77 -34.05
C ASN A 132 -64.11 75.75 -33.06
N LEU A 133 -63.91 76.18 -31.81
CA LEU A 133 -63.35 75.37 -30.73
C LEU A 133 -64.41 75.03 -29.69
N SER A 134 -64.51 73.76 -29.33
CA SER A 134 -65.38 73.35 -28.22
C SER A 134 -64.82 73.83 -26.86
N PRO A 135 -65.67 73.88 -25.82
CA PRO A 135 -65.18 73.90 -24.45
C PRO A 135 -64.27 72.69 -24.17
N TYR A 136 -63.35 72.81 -23.20
CA TYR A 136 -62.55 71.68 -22.77
C TYR A 136 -63.39 70.61 -22.06
N SER A 137 -62.96 69.36 -22.15
CA SER A 137 -63.41 68.27 -21.28
C SER A 137 -63.19 68.60 -19.80
N SER A 138 -63.81 67.82 -18.92
CA SER A 138 -63.36 67.76 -17.52
C SER A 138 -61.87 67.39 -17.46
N THR A 139 -61.17 67.93 -16.47
CA THR A 139 -59.77 67.60 -16.22
C THR A 139 -59.67 66.23 -15.56
N THR A 140 -58.73 65.40 -16.02
CA THR A 140 -58.38 64.14 -15.37
C THR A 140 -56.92 64.16 -14.94
N THR A 141 -56.56 63.42 -13.89
CA THR A 141 -55.20 63.41 -13.32
C THR A 141 -54.71 61.97 -13.17
N ALA A 142 -53.46 61.72 -13.55
CA ALA A 142 -52.76 60.48 -13.25
C ALA A 142 -51.31 60.78 -12.80
N SER A 143 -50.73 59.91 -11.97
CA SER A 143 -49.33 59.99 -11.54
C SER A 143 -48.52 58.89 -12.18
N THR A 144 -47.38 59.23 -12.77
CA THR A 144 -46.40 58.24 -13.23
C THR A 144 -45.94 57.34 -12.09
N MET A 145 -45.56 56.10 -12.41
CA MET A 145 -45.05 55.14 -11.42
C MET A 145 -43.72 55.62 -10.81
N ALA A 146 -43.32 55.04 -9.67
CA ALA A 146 -41.99 55.26 -9.11
C ALA A 146 -40.89 54.70 -10.04
N GLY A 147 -39.72 55.36 -10.06
CA GLY A 147 -38.54 54.86 -10.76
C GLY A 147 -37.89 53.67 -10.03
N PRO A 148 -36.97 52.93 -10.68
CA PRO A 148 -36.19 51.90 -10.00
C PRO A 148 -35.33 52.53 -8.91
N ASP A 149 -35.28 51.89 -7.75
CA ASP A 149 -34.41 52.31 -6.66
C ASP A 149 -32.94 51.98 -7.01
N THR A 150 -32.09 53.00 -6.93
CA THR A 150 -30.67 52.94 -7.31
C THR A 150 -29.75 53.35 -6.16
N ILE A 151 -30.31 53.61 -4.98
CA ILE A 151 -29.56 53.99 -3.78
C ILE A 151 -29.18 52.69 -3.06
N PRO A 152 -27.89 52.37 -2.90
CA PRO A 152 -27.50 51.18 -2.16
C PRO A 152 -27.59 51.40 -0.63
N PRO A 153 -27.74 50.31 0.16
CA PRO A 153 -27.66 50.39 1.61
C PRO A 153 -26.35 51.00 2.13
N SER A 154 -26.34 51.41 3.40
CA SER A 154 -25.09 51.71 4.10
C SER A 154 -24.21 50.46 4.25
N ALA A 155 -22.88 50.62 4.26
CA ALA A 155 -21.97 49.52 4.58
C ALA A 155 -22.21 49.00 6.01
N PRO A 156 -22.14 47.68 6.25
CA PRO A 156 -22.10 47.17 7.61
C PRO A 156 -20.88 47.70 8.37
N THR A 157 -21.04 48.07 9.63
CA THR A 157 -19.95 48.61 10.47
C THR A 157 -19.69 47.71 11.68
N ASN A 158 -18.57 47.93 12.38
CA ASN A 158 -18.18 47.17 13.57
C ASN A 158 -18.16 45.65 13.36
N LEU A 159 -17.61 45.17 12.23
CA LEU A 159 -17.41 43.74 12.01
C LEU A 159 -16.42 43.20 13.04
N THR A 160 -16.88 42.29 13.89
CA THR A 160 -16.08 41.52 14.83
C THR A 160 -16.00 40.09 14.36
N VAL A 161 -14.80 39.52 14.40
CA VAL A 161 -14.56 38.10 14.09
C VAL A 161 -13.81 37.48 15.25
N THR A 162 -14.37 36.42 15.82
CA THR A 162 -13.81 35.77 17.02
C THR A 162 -13.77 34.27 16.81
N ALA A 163 -12.62 33.66 17.06
CA ALA A 163 -12.49 32.21 17.02
C ALA A 163 -13.27 31.58 18.18
N ALA A 164 -14.18 30.66 17.85
CA ALA A 164 -15.02 29.95 18.82
C ALA A 164 -14.45 28.56 19.16
N SER A 165 -13.77 27.91 18.21
CA SER A 165 -13.14 26.60 18.39
C SER A 165 -12.01 26.39 17.37
N ALA A 166 -11.44 25.19 17.32
CA ALA A 166 -10.49 24.79 16.29
C ALA A 166 -11.12 24.70 14.88
N THR A 167 -12.45 24.69 14.77
CA THR A 167 -13.16 24.53 13.49
C THR A 167 -14.24 25.57 13.26
N GLN A 168 -14.31 26.62 14.08
CA GLN A 168 -15.37 27.63 13.99
C GLN A 168 -14.90 29.06 14.32
N ILE A 169 -15.34 30.04 13.52
CA ILE A 169 -15.22 31.48 13.77
C ILE A 169 -16.62 32.11 13.74
N ASN A 170 -16.92 32.92 14.75
CA ASN A 170 -18.18 33.66 14.85
C ASN A 170 -17.98 35.12 14.41
N LEU A 171 -18.90 35.60 13.57
CA LEU A 171 -18.94 36.96 13.04
C LEU A 171 -20.15 37.70 13.60
N SER A 172 -19.97 38.99 13.94
CA SER A 172 -21.09 39.90 14.18
C SER A 172 -20.78 41.31 13.68
N TRP A 173 -21.81 42.04 13.25
CA TRP A 173 -21.68 43.42 12.74
C TRP A 173 -22.89 44.27 13.13
N THR A 174 -22.78 45.59 12.94
CA THR A 174 -23.90 46.52 13.13
C THR A 174 -24.77 46.56 11.88
N ALA A 175 -26.10 46.64 12.08
CA ALA A 175 -27.07 46.63 11.00
C ALA A 175 -26.91 47.83 10.04
N SER A 176 -27.09 47.59 8.74
CA SER A 176 -27.15 48.61 7.70
C SER A 176 -28.53 49.28 7.64
N THR A 177 -28.59 50.47 7.05
CA THR A 177 -29.83 51.23 6.79
C THR A 177 -29.98 51.54 5.31
N ASP A 178 -31.22 51.65 4.83
CA ASP A 178 -31.54 51.92 3.42
C ASP A 178 -32.95 52.56 3.29
N ASN A 179 -33.23 53.28 2.19
CA ASN A 179 -34.51 53.97 1.94
C ASN A 179 -35.67 53.03 1.57
N VAL A 180 -35.39 51.83 1.03
CA VAL A 180 -36.41 50.79 0.77
C VAL A 180 -36.25 49.55 1.65
N GLY A 181 -35.27 49.59 2.57
CA GLY A 181 -35.05 48.58 3.59
C GLY A 181 -34.01 47.52 3.19
N VAL A 182 -33.23 47.08 4.17
CA VAL A 182 -32.21 46.04 4.00
C VAL A 182 -32.84 44.66 4.11
N THR A 183 -32.62 43.81 3.11
CA THR A 183 -33.18 42.45 3.04
C THR A 183 -32.21 41.37 3.48
N GLY A 184 -30.90 41.66 3.52
CA GLY A 184 -29.89 40.75 4.05
C GLY A 184 -28.46 41.22 3.83
N TYR A 185 -27.52 40.30 4.06
CA TYR A 185 -26.08 40.53 3.95
C TYR A 185 -25.43 39.46 3.09
N ARG A 186 -24.23 39.75 2.57
CA ARG A 186 -23.34 38.79 1.90
C ARG A 186 -22.02 38.75 2.67
N VAL A 187 -21.67 37.57 3.16
CA VAL A 187 -20.41 37.34 3.87
C VAL A 187 -19.42 36.72 2.90
N GLU A 188 -18.23 37.33 2.81
CA GLU A 188 -17.12 36.77 2.06
C GLU A 188 -15.96 36.42 2.97
N ARG A 189 -15.27 35.33 2.65
CA ARG A 189 -14.12 34.80 3.36
C ARG A 189 -12.92 34.68 2.45
N CYS A 190 -11.77 34.90 3.02
CA CYS A 190 -10.47 34.64 2.44
C CYS A 190 -9.62 33.84 3.44
N GLN A 191 -8.89 32.83 2.97
CA GLN A 191 -8.08 31.93 3.81
C GLN A 191 -6.58 32.26 3.69
N GLY A 192 -5.88 32.28 4.82
CA GLY A 192 -4.44 32.56 4.92
C GLY A 192 -4.14 33.93 5.52
N ALA A 193 -2.96 34.07 6.12
CA ALA A 193 -2.50 35.35 6.64
C ALA A 193 -2.29 36.36 5.49
N GLY A 194 -2.90 37.53 5.59
CA GLY A 194 -2.77 38.60 4.58
C GLY A 194 -3.40 38.28 3.22
N CYS A 195 -4.28 37.28 3.15
CA CYS A 195 -4.89 36.88 1.90
C CYS A 195 -5.83 37.97 1.32
N SER A 196 -5.97 38.02 -0.01
CA SER A 196 -6.73 39.06 -0.72
C SER A 196 -7.86 38.52 -1.61
N ASN A 197 -7.92 37.21 -1.85
CA ASN A 197 -8.94 36.59 -2.70
C ASN A 197 -10.15 36.16 -1.87
N PHE A 198 -11.17 37.02 -1.81
CA PHE A 198 -12.40 36.78 -1.06
C PHE A 198 -13.44 36.04 -1.90
N ALA A 199 -14.04 34.99 -1.33
CA ALA A 199 -15.16 34.25 -1.90
C ALA A 199 -16.40 34.39 -1.01
N GLN A 200 -17.57 34.55 -1.61
CA GLN A 200 -18.83 34.57 -0.87
C GLN A 200 -19.14 33.19 -0.29
N ILE A 201 -19.40 33.14 1.01
CA ILE A 201 -19.69 31.90 1.75
C ILE A 201 -21.10 31.84 2.32
N ALA A 202 -21.78 32.98 2.48
CA ALA A 202 -23.14 33.01 3.05
C ALA A 202 -23.92 34.27 2.68
N THR A 203 -25.26 34.16 2.80
CA THR A 203 -26.21 35.27 2.64
C THR A 203 -27.17 35.39 3.83
N PRO A 204 -26.69 35.75 5.03
CA PRO A 204 -27.53 35.81 6.23
C PRO A 204 -28.50 37.00 6.19
N THR A 205 -29.67 36.83 6.79
CA THR A 205 -30.67 37.92 7.00
C THR A 205 -30.51 38.61 8.35
N THR A 206 -29.67 38.08 9.23
CA THR A 206 -29.34 38.64 10.55
C THR A 206 -27.95 39.28 10.54
N THR A 207 -27.59 39.95 11.64
CA THR A 207 -26.30 40.64 11.81
C THR A 207 -25.20 39.76 12.41
N THR A 208 -25.35 38.44 12.33
CA THR A 208 -24.41 37.45 12.87
C THR A 208 -24.27 36.27 11.92
N PHE A 209 -23.09 35.65 11.90
CA PHE A 209 -22.85 34.44 11.12
C PHE A 209 -21.81 33.55 11.79
N ASN A 210 -22.08 32.25 11.88
CA ASN A 210 -21.16 31.26 12.44
C ASN A 210 -20.55 30.45 11.30
N ASP A 211 -19.27 30.65 11.01
CA ASP A 211 -18.55 29.92 9.97
C ASP A 211 -17.93 28.66 10.58
N THR A 212 -18.43 27.49 10.21
CA THR A 212 -18.03 26.18 10.75
C THR A 212 -17.28 25.35 9.71
N GLY A 213 -16.62 24.27 10.16
CA GLY A 213 -15.85 23.38 9.27
C GLY A 213 -14.51 23.98 8.82
N LEU A 214 -13.97 24.92 9.59
CA LEU A 214 -12.68 25.55 9.33
C LEU A 214 -11.51 24.64 9.74
N THR A 215 -10.34 24.88 9.14
CA THR A 215 -9.10 24.20 9.49
C THR A 215 -8.54 24.79 10.79
N ALA A 216 -8.04 23.95 11.70
CA ALA A 216 -7.40 24.39 12.94
C ALA A 216 -6.13 25.21 12.68
N SER A 217 -5.74 26.05 13.64
CA SER A 217 -4.55 26.90 13.57
C SER A 217 -4.42 27.71 12.27
N THR A 218 -5.54 28.09 11.65
CA THR A 218 -5.58 28.73 10.33
C THR A 218 -6.20 30.11 10.42
N SER A 219 -5.53 31.12 9.84
CA SER A 219 -6.02 32.49 9.75
C SER A 219 -7.06 32.63 8.64
N TYR A 220 -8.18 33.29 8.97
CA TYR A 220 -9.24 33.64 8.04
C TYR A 220 -9.58 35.12 8.13
N SER A 221 -9.84 35.73 6.98
CA SER A 221 -10.27 37.13 6.87
C SER A 221 -11.68 37.19 6.30
N TYR A 222 -12.50 38.09 6.84
CA TYR A 222 -13.91 38.22 6.49
C TYR A 222 -14.27 39.67 6.16
N ARG A 223 -15.21 39.84 5.23
CA ARG A 223 -15.85 41.12 4.95
C ARG A 223 -17.33 40.91 4.63
N VAL A 224 -18.16 41.89 4.96
CA VAL A 224 -19.62 41.79 4.83
C VAL A 224 -20.15 43.01 4.09
N ARG A 225 -21.14 42.82 3.20
CA ARG A 225 -21.91 43.92 2.59
C ARG A 225 -23.41 43.64 2.66
N ALA A 226 -24.23 44.68 2.59
CA ALA A 226 -25.68 44.59 2.69
C ALA A 226 -26.34 44.55 1.30
N THR A 227 -27.58 44.07 1.25
CA THR A 227 -28.45 44.03 0.07
C THR A 227 -29.83 44.59 0.44
N ASP A 228 -30.42 45.43 -0.41
CA ASP A 228 -31.79 45.95 -0.24
C ASP A 228 -32.85 45.12 -0.99
N ALA A 229 -34.09 45.61 -1.03
CA ALA A 229 -35.19 44.98 -1.76
C ALA A 229 -35.12 45.16 -3.28
N ALA A 230 -34.37 46.15 -3.78
CA ALA A 230 -34.15 46.42 -5.21
C ALA A 230 -32.95 45.66 -5.78
N GLY A 231 -32.15 45.02 -4.92
CA GLY A 231 -30.95 44.26 -5.27
C GLY A 231 -29.66 45.09 -5.28
N ASN A 232 -29.68 46.35 -4.82
CA ASN A 232 -28.46 47.16 -4.73
C ASN A 232 -27.56 46.64 -3.59
N LEU A 233 -26.25 46.79 -3.77
CA LEU A 233 -25.23 46.30 -2.84
C LEU A 233 -24.45 47.45 -2.26
N SER A 234 -24.30 47.47 -0.94
CA SER A 234 -23.43 48.44 -0.27
C SER A 234 -21.95 48.14 -0.53
N SER A 235 -21.08 49.09 -0.18
CA SER A 235 -19.65 48.80 -0.02
C SER A 235 -19.42 47.80 1.12
N TYR A 236 -18.29 47.08 1.07
CA TYR A 236 -17.94 46.15 2.13
C TYR A 236 -17.58 46.88 3.43
N SER A 237 -17.83 46.20 4.55
CA SER A 237 -17.24 46.53 5.86
C SER A 237 -15.71 46.54 5.80
N SER A 238 -15.08 47.04 6.86
CA SER A 238 -13.67 46.73 7.12
C SER A 238 -13.45 45.21 7.21
N THR A 239 -12.27 44.75 6.82
CA THR A 239 -11.90 43.34 6.96
C THR A 239 -11.59 43.00 8.41
N GLY A 240 -12.24 41.96 8.94
CA GLY A 240 -11.88 41.36 10.23
C GLY A 240 -11.08 40.08 10.01
N THR A 241 -10.05 39.84 10.83
CA THR A 241 -9.24 38.61 10.77
C THR A 241 -9.22 37.89 12.12
N ALA A 242 -9.39 36.57 12.11
CA ALA A 242 -9.21 35.71 13.27
C ALA A 242 -8.55 34.39 12.84
N SER A 243 -7.81 33.76 13.76
CA SER A 243 -7.29 32.41 13.57
C SER A 243 -8.05 31.43 14.44
N THR A 244 -8.48 30.30 13.87
CA THR A 244 -9.06 29.19 14.64
C THR A 244 -8.10 28.72 15.74
N ALA A 245 -8.65 28.19 16.84
CA ALA A 245 -7.83 27.63 17.91
C ALA A 245 -7.01 26.41 17.42
N ALA A 246 -5.98 26.04 18.16
CA ALA A 246 -5.26 24.79 17.91
C ALA A 246 -6.20 23.59 18.11
N GLY A 247 -6.06 22.57 17.25
CA GLY A 247 -6.71 21.28 17.44
C GLY A 247 -6.09 20.51 18.63
N PRO A 248 -6.68 19.37 19.04
CA PRO A 248 -6.04 18.51 20.04
C PRO A 248 -4.67 18.06 19.52
N ILE A 249 -3.68 18.00 20.42
CA ILE A 249 -2.37 17.47 20.08
C ILE A 249 -2.51 15.98 19.76
N SER A 250 -1.86 15.54 18.69
CA SER A 250 -1.63 14.13 18.43
C SER A 250 -0.14 13.88 18.29
N VAL A 251 0.29 12.70 18.73
CA VAL A 251 1.68 12.24 18.65
C VAL A 251 1.69 10.97 17.80
N VAL A 252 2.63 10.87 16.89
CA VAL A 252 2.94 9.65 16.14
C VAL A 252 4.42 9.35 16.36
N ILE A 253 4.75 8.07 16.59
CA ILE A 253 6.12 7.58 16.78
C ILE A 253 6.49 6.66 15.62
N THR A 254 7.71 6.79 15.11
CA THR A 254 8.25 5.94 14.04
C THR A 254 9.68 5.52 14.38
N PRO A 255 10.05 4.23 14.24
CA PRO A 255 9.17 3.12 13.92
C PRO A 255 8.22 2.79 15.09
N VAL A 256 7.08 2.17 14.80
CA VAL A 256 6.11 1.70 15.82
C VAL A 256 6.45 0.31 16.37
N ARG A 257 7.32 -0.43 15.67
CA ARG A 257 7.71 -1.80 16.00
C ARG A 257 9.08 -2.12 15.39
N GLY A 258 9.83 -3.04 16.00
CA GLY A 258 11.14 -3.45 15.49
C GLY A 258 11.78 -4.55 16.34
N GLY A 259 12.82 -5.18 15.81
CA GLY A 259 13.67 -6.16 16.50
C GLY A 259 15.10 -5.62 16.64
N VAL A 260 15.72 -5.84 17.79
CA VAL A 260 17.12 -5.49 18.06
C VAL A 260 17.80 -6.58 18.87
N THR A 261 19.11 -6.74 18.66
CA THR A 261 19.96 -7.58 19.50
C THR A 261 20.58 -6.76 20.63
N PHE A 262 21.22 -7.41 21.60
CA PHE A 262 21.92 -6.69 22.67
C PHE A 262 22.95 -5.70 22.16
N SER A 263 23.04 -4.55 22.85
CA SER A 263 23.91 -3.41 22.51
C SER A 263 23.59 -2.71 21.19
N GLN A 264 22.62 -3.16 20.40
CA GLN A 264 22.19 -2.44 19.22
C GLN A 264 21.38 -1.21 19.58
N SER A 265 21.44 -0.25 18.65
CA SER A 265 20.71 1.00 18.76
C SER A 265 19.62 1.10 17.70
N LEU A 266 18.50 1.73 18.06
CA LEU A 266 17.44 2.05 17.11
C LEU A 266 17.02 3.50 17.28
N ASN A 267 16.92 4.21 16.15
CA ASN A 267 16.48 5.60 16.13
C ASN A 267 14.96 5.70 16.04
N PHE A 268 14.40 6.58 16.85
CA PHE A 268 12.99 6.94 16.86
C PHE A 268 12.82 8.40 16.50
N ALA A 269 11.71 8.68 15.83
CA ALA A 269 11.20 10.02 15.57
C ALA A 269 9.76 10.13 16.07
N ALA A 270 9.41 11.30 16.59
CA ALA A 270 8.05 11.67 16.96
C ALA A 270 7.58 12.85 16.09
N ASN A 271 6.41 12.71 15.50
CA ASN A 271 5.73 13.77 14.75
C ASN A 271 4.50 14.22 15.55
N LEU A 272 4.40 15.53 15.81
CA LEU A 272 3.29 16.11 16.54
C LEU A 272 2.45 16.98 15.62
N GLN A 273 1.13 16.83 15.70
CA GLN A 273 0.19 17.77 15.10
C GLN A 273 -0.34 18.72 16.17
N ASN A 274 -0.57 19.98 15.81
CA ASN A 274 -1.10 21.03 16.69
C ASN A 274 -0.23 21.40 17.91
N ASP A 275 1.04 20.97 17.97
CA ASP A 275 2.02 21.48 18.94
C ASP A 275 2.51 22.87 18.51
N VAL A 276 1.69 23.89 18.76
CA VAL A 276 1.94 25.28 18.38
C VAL A 276 3.22 25.87 19.00
N SER A 277 3.67 25.33 20.13
CA SER A 277 4.90 25.73 20.81
C SER A 277 6.16 25.04 20.29
N ALA A 278 6.02 24.03 19.43
CA ALA A 278 7.10 23.12 19.06
C ALA A 278 7.88 22.58 20.28
N ALA A 279 7.16 22.30 21.37
CA ALA A 279 7.73 21.81 22.62
C ALA A 279 8.21 20.35 22.51
N GLY A 280 7.63 19.59 21.58
CA GLY A 280 8.02 18.22 21.29
C GLY A 280 7.50 17.20 22.32
N VAL A 281 8.28 16.14 22.52
CA VAL A 281 7.95 15.02 23.41
C VAL A 281 9.01 14.78 24.48
N THR A 282 8.58 14.17 25.58
CA THR A 282 9.44 13.48 26.53
C THR A 282 9.49 12.01 26.16
N TRP A 283 10.70 11.45 26.06
CA TRP A 283 10.92 10.04 25.76
C TRP A 283 11.06 9.21 27.03
N THR A 284 10.40 8.05 27.07
CA THR A 284 10.55 7.07 28.15
C THR A 284 10.61 5.67 27.57
N THR A 285 11.20 4.74 28.30
CA THR A 285 11.29 3.33 27.89
C THR A 285 11.06 2.40 29.07
N SER A 286 10.38 1.27 28.85
CA SER A 286 10.14 0.25 29.89
C SER A 286 11.34 -0.64 30.19
N GLY A 287 12.35 -0.61 29.32
CA GLY A 287 13.62 -1.35 29.43
C GLY A 287 14.68 -0.73 28.53
N GLY A 288 15.95 -1.12 28.67
CA GLY A 288 17.05 -0.50 27.93
C GLY A 288 17.35 0.95 28.34
N THR A 289 18.04 1.71 27.49
CA THR A 289 18.40 3.12 27.74
C THR A 289 18.33 3.97 26.47
N PHE A 290 18.40 5.30 26.59
CA PHE A 290 18.61 6.19 25.45
C PHE A 290 20.04 6.73 25.46
N SER A 291 20.76 6.58 24.36
CA SER A 291 22.08 7.21 24.17
C SER A 291 21.96 8.68 23.75
N SER A 292 20.83 9.06 23.12
CA SER A 292 20.51 10.44 22.81
C SER A 292 19.00 10.68 22.89
N GLN A 293 18.61 11.89 23.30
CA GLN A 293 17.22 12.34 23.33
C GLN A 293 17.16 13.80 22.88
N GLY A 294 16.25 14.09 21.97
CA GLY A 294 15.86 15.44 21.55
C GLY A 294 14.34 15.58 21.57
N ASN A 295 13.86 16.78 21.23
CA ASN A 295 12.43 17.11 21.32
C ASN A 295 11.55 16.29 20.37
N THR A 296 12.10 15.72 19.30
CA THR A 296 11.37 14.91 18.32
C THR A 296 12.11 13.66 17.89
N THR A 297 13.29 13.37 18.43
CA THR A 297 14.07 12.18 18.10
C THR A 297 14.71 11.57 19.34
N ALA A 298 14.93 10.26 19.34
CA ALA A 298 15.70 9.58 20.37
C ALA A 298 16.44 8.37 19.79
N THR A 299 17.61 8.05 20.33
CA THR A 299 18.34 6.81 20.01
C THR A 299 18.24 5.88 21.19
N TYR A 300 17.42 4.84 21.05
CA TYR A 300 17.31 3.74 22.00
C TYR A 300 18.51 2.81 21.87
N VAL A 301 18.95 2.22 22.99
CA VAL A 301 19.98 1.17 23.05
C VAL A 301 19.45 0.00 23.87
N ALA A 302 19.45 -1.19 23.25
CA ALA A 302 19.09 -2.43 23.90
C ALA A 302 20.16 -2.85 24.91
N LEU A 303 19.75 -3.08 26.16
CA LEU A 303 20.61 -3.65 27.19
C LEU A 303 20.39 -5.17 27.33
N ASN A 304 21.06 -5.79 28.29
CA ASN A 304 21.12 -7.24 28.52
C ASN A 304 19.82 -7.81 29.13
N ALA A 305 18.67 -7.52 28.53
CA ALA A 305 17.37 -8.06 28.91
C ALA A 305 16.54 -8.35 27.65
N THR A 306 16.09 -9.59 27.52
CA THR A 306 15.26 -10.04 26.39
C THR A 306 13.78 -9.69 26.58
N GLY A 307 13.02 -9.78 25.50
CA GLY A 307 11.58 -9.57 25.50
C GLY A 307 11.15 -8.23 24.92
N ASN A 308 9.89 -7.85 25.15
CA ASN A 308 9.32 -6.65 24.57
C ASN A 308 9.57 -5.41 25.44
N VAL A 309 10.06 -4.35 24.80
CA VAL A 309 10.31 -3.03 25.38
C VAL A 309 9.35 -2.02 24.75
N THR A 310 8.72 -1.20 25.57
CA THR A 310 7.84 -0.12 25.13
C THR A 310 8.60 1.20 25.19
N VAL A 311 8.79 1.83 24.04
CA VAL A 311 9.30 3.21 23.92
C VAL A 311 8.10 4.14 23.79
N THR A 312 8.02 5.16 24.63
CA THR A 312 6.89 6.10 24.67
C THR A 312 7.35 7.52 24.41
N ALA A 313 6.69 8.19 23.47
CA ALA A 313 6.81 9.61 23.19
C ALA A 313 5.57 10.33 23.72
N THR A 314 5.72 11.13 24.79
CA THR A 314 4.60 11.87 25.42
C THR A 314 4.74 13.35 25.15
N SER A 315 3.69 14.01 24.66
CA SER A 315 3.74 15.45 24.37
C SER A 315 4.06 16.27 25.62
N VAL A 316 4.97 17.24 25.47
CA VAL A 316 5.31 18.20 26.53
C VAL A 316 4.17 19.20 26.74
N ALA A 317 3.48 19.59 25.66
CA ALA A 317 2.39 20.57 25.72
C ALA A 317 1.05 19.98 26.19
N ASP A 318 0.82 18.66 26.02
CA ASP A 318 -0.32 17.94 26.56
C ASP A 318 0.10 16.52 26.99
N ALA A 319 0.42 16.33 28.27
CA ALA A 319 0.89 15.06 28.81
C ALA A 319 -0.14 13.91 28.74
N THR A 320 -1.41 14.19 28.38
CA THR A 320 -2.41 13.14 28.13
C THR A 320 -2.30 12.52 26.73
N LYS A 321 -1.43 13.06 25.88
CA LYS A 321 -1.21 12.61 24.50
C LYS A 321 0.16 11.98 24.37
N SER A 322 0.17 10.71 23.97
CA SER A 322 1.39 9.95 23.76
C SER A 322 1.23 8.94 22.62
N ALA A 323 2.35 8.51 22.06
CA ALA A 323 2.43 7.37 21.16
C ALA A 323 3.49 6.38 21.66
N THR A 324 3.26 5.10 21.41
CA THR A 324 4.14 4.02 21.86
C THR A 324 4.64 3.18 20.69
N ALA A 325 5.89 2.76 20.77
CA ALA A 325 6.48 1.74 19.92
C ALA A 325 6.84 0.51 20.74
N THR A 326 6.70 -0.68 20.16
CA THR A 326 7.07 -1.95 20.80
C THR A 326 8.28 -2.56 20.12
N LEU A 327 9.39 -2.65 20.83
CA LEU A 327 10.60 -3.30 20.36
C LEU A 327 10.74 -4.69 20.96
N ALA A 328 11.22 -5.63 20.18
CA ALA A 328 11.65 -6.92 20.64
C ALA A 328 13.17 -6.94 20.79
N VAL A 329 13.65 -7.25 21.99
CA VAL A 329 15.06 -7.48 22.26
C VAL A 329 15.29 -8.99 22.32
N THR A 330 16.18 -9.49 21.46
CA THR A 330 16.57 -10.90 21.43
C THR A 330 18.04 -11.08 21.84
N ASP A 331 18.30 -12.19 22.52
CA ASP A 331 19.62 -12.73 22.84
C ASP A 331 20.09 -13.78 21.82
N LEU A 332 19.32 -14.03 20.75
CA LEU A 332 19.73 -14.91 19.66
C LEU A 332 21.09 -14.44 19.12
N THR A 333 22.11 -15.29 19.28
CA THR A 333 23.47 -15.00 18.83
C THR A 333 23.67 -15.30 17.35
N GLY A 334 22.88 -16.22 16.80
CA GLY A 334 22.94 -16.60 15.41
C GLY A 334 22.04 -17.79 15.07
N VAL A 335 21.73 -17.93 13.78
CA VAL A 335 21.35 -19.18 13.13
C VAL A 335 22.58 -19.63 12.35
N THR A 336 23.39 -20.49 12.95
CA THR A 336 24.76 -20.79 12.50
C THR A 336 24.90 -22.11 11.76
N THR A 337 23.83 -22.90 11.67
CA THR A 337 23.80 -24.19 11.00
C THR A 337 22.40 -24.47 10.46
N TYR A 338 22.28 -25.49 9.62
CA TYR A 338 20.99 -25.96 9.09
C TYR A 338 20.02 -26.31 10.23
N HIS A 339 18.78 -25.86 10.14
CA HIS A 339 17.74 -26.13 11.13
C HIS A 339 18.08 -25.68 12.57
N ASN A 340 18.76 -24.54 12.67
CA ASN A 340 19.09 -23.76 13.87
C ASN A 340 20.10 -24.37 14.84
N ASP A 341 20.12 -25.69 15.02
CA ASP A 341 20.97 -26.35 16.00
C ASP A 341 21.47 -27.73 15.54
N LEU A 342 22.20 -28.42 16.42
CA LEU A 342 22.76 -29.75 16.13
C LEU A 342 21.74 -30.88 16.29
N SER A 343 20.69 -30.70 17.08
CA SER A 343 19.57 -31.64 17.21
C SER A 343 18.60 -31.60 16.02
N ARG A 344 18.69 -30.54 15.22
CA ARG A 344 17.84 -30.19 14.09
C ARG A 344 16.39 -30.00 14.50
N ASP A 345 16.13 -29.40 15.66
CA ASP A 345 14.76 -29.19 16.13
C ASP A 345 13.98 -28.15 15.29
N GLY A 346 14.70 -27.26 14.60
CA GLY A 346 14.11 -26.24 13.72
C GLY A 346 13.43 -25.09 14.45
N ALA A 347 13.63 -24.93 15.76
CA ALA A 347 12.94 -23.94 16.58
C ALA A 347 13.86 -22.79 17.05
N ASN A 348 13.46 -21.55 16.77
CA ASN A 348 13.97 -20.37 17.44
C ASN A 348 12.96 -19.94 18.52
N THR A 349 13.21 -20.32 19.77
CA THR A 349 12.36 -19.98 20.93
C THR A 349 12.68 -18.62 21.56
N HIS A 350 13.57 -17.85 20.92
CA HIS A 350 14.04 -16.53 21.35
C HIS A 350 13.58 -15.43 20.37
N GLU A 351 12.43 -15.64 19.71
CA GLU A 351 11.79 -14.67 18.80
C GLU A 351 10.67 -13.93 19.52
N PHE A 352 10.90 -12.65 19.82
CA PHE A 352 9.99 -11.81 20.61
C PHE A 352 9.24 -10.78 19.76
N ALA A 353 9.64 -10.57 18.51
CA ALA A 353 9.05 -9.58 17.62
C ALA A 353 7.87 -10.17 16.87
N LEU A 354 8.04 -11.37 16.30
CA LEU A 354 6.97 -12.04 15.56
C LEU A 354 6.02 -12.77 16.52
N THR A 355 4.73 -12.46 16.44
CA THR A 355 3.69 -13.06 17.27
C THR A 355 2.50 -13.47 16.41
N THR A 356 1.70 -14.42 16.91
CA THR A 356 0.48 -14.86 16.20
C THR A 356 -0.53 -13.73 16.01
N SER A 357 -0.45 -12.68 16.83
CA SER A 357 -1.30 -11.48 16.74
C SER A 357 -0.81 -10.43 15.73
N ASN A 358 0.49 -10.41 15.39
CA ASN A 358 1.06 -9.37 14.54
C ASN A 358 1.57 -9.87 13.18
N VAL A 359 1.70 -11.18 12.99
CA VAL A 359 1.93 -11.79 11.67
C VAL A 359 0.59 -11.87 10.95
N LYS A 360 0.21 -10.74 10.33
CA LYS A 360 -1.04 -10.51 9.60
C LYS A 360 -0.78 -9.60 8.41
N THR A 361 -1.60 -9.68 7.37
CA THR A 361 -1.44 -8.87 6.15
C THR A 361 -1.37 -7.36 6.42
N ALA A 362 -2.00 -6.85 7.47
CA ALA A 362 -1.96 -5.44 7.82
C ALA A 362 -0.62 -4.97 8.44
N THR A 363 0.14 -5.88 9.05
CA THR A 363 1.28 -5.55 9.92
C THR A 363 2.57 -6.29 9.57
N PHE A 364 2.51 -7.28 8.69
CA PHE A 364 3.64 -8.10 8.24
C PHE A 364 3.59 -8.26 6.72
N GLY A 365 4.76 -8.23 6.08
CA GLY A 365 4.91 -8.35 4.62
C GLY A 365 6.38 -8.36 4.19
N LYS A 366 6.60 -8.33 2.87
CA LYS A 366 7.95 -8.27 2.28
C LYS A 366 8.56 -6.89 2.53
N LEU A 367 9.75 -6.86 3.10
CA LEU A 367 10.49 -5.62 3.38
C LEU A 367 11.32 -5.21 2.16
N PHE A 368 12.10 -6.14 1.62
CA PHE A 368 12.98 -5.95 0.46
C PHE A 368 13.50 -7.31 -0.05
N SER A 369 14.21 -7.26 -1.19
CA SER A 369 14.89 -8.41 -1.81
C SER A 369 16.31 -8.04 -2.21
N CYS A 370 17.26 -8.93 -1.96
CA CYS A 370 18.65 -8.76 -2.38
C CYS A 370 18.94 -9.71 -3.54
N THR A 371 19.23 -9.18 -4.73
CA THR A 371 19.61 -9.99 -5.90
C THR A 371 20.92 -10.74 -5.63
N VAL A 372 20.96 -12.00 -6.05
CA VAL A 372 22.16 -12.85 -6.05
C VAL A 372 22.38 -13.42 -7.45
N ASP A 373 23.54 -14.00 -7.69
CA ASP A 373 23.94 -14.48 -9.01
C ASP A 373 23.38 -15.86 -9.40
N GLY A 374 22.98 -16.69 -8.43
CA GLY A 374 22.47 -18.04 -8.66
C GLY A 374 21.45 -18.49 -7.61
N ALA A 375 20.88 -19.68 -7.79
CA ALA A 375 19.85 -20.19 -6.90
C ALA A 375 20.39 -20.45 -5.49
N ILE A 376 19.57 -20.17 -4.49
CA ILE A 376 19.91 -20.37 -3.07
C ILE A 376 19.25 -21.67 -2.60
N TYR A 377 19.97 -22.79 -2.73
CA TYR A 377 19.55 -24.08 -2.16
C TYR A 377 19.85 -24.17 -0.65
N THR A 378 20.80 -23.36 -0.19
CA THR A 378 21.24 -23.33 1.20
C THR A 378 20.24 -22.59 2.08
N GLN A 379 20.11 -22.98 3.35
CA GLN A 379 19.40 -22.16 4.32
C GLN A 379 20.22 -20.88 4.56
N PRO A 380 19.63 -19.67 4.45
CA PRO A 380 20.31 -18.43 4.82
C PRO A 380 20.74 -18.47 6.29
N LEU A 381 21.99 -18.14 6.59
CA LEU A 381 22.48 -18.10 7.97
C LEU A 381 22.42 -16.67 8.51
N TRP A 382 22.27 -16.50 9.82
CA TRP A 382 22.17 -15.18 10.44
C TRP A 382 23.10 -15.08 11.64
N ILE A 383 23.81 -13.96 11.80
CA ILE A 383 24.79 -13.75 12.88
C ILE A 383 24.52 -12.39 13.52
N ALA A 384 24.42 -12.37 14.84
CA ALA A 384 24.23 -11.14 15.60
C ALA A 384 25.53 -10.37 15.78
N ASN A 385 25.48 -9.04 15.70
CA ASN A 385 26.54 -8.15 16.16
C ASN A 385 27.96 -8.42 15.62
N LEU A 386 28.07 -8.94 14.39
CA LEU A 386 29.35 -9.17 13.73
C LEU A 386 30.05 -7.84 13.41
N ALA A 387 31.32 -7.72 13.77
CA ALA A 387 32.11 -6.54 13.47
C ALA A 387 32.71 -6.64 12.05
N VAL A 388 32.18 -5.86 11.11
CA VAL A 388 32.67 -5.77 9.74
C VAL A 388 33.19 -4.36 9.48
N ASN A 389 34.44 -4.23 9.04
CA ASN A 389 35.11 -2.93 8.85
C ASN A 389 35.03 -1.98 10.05
N GLY A 390 35.00 -2.53 11.28
CA GLY A 390 34.94 -1.78 12.53
C GLY A 390 33.52 -1.39 13.00
N ALA A 391 32.49 -1.58 12.18
CA ALA A 391 31.09 -1.37 12.55
C ALA A 391 30.42 -2.72 12.91
N LYS A 392 29.47 -2.70 13.84
CA LYS A 392 28.69 -3.89 14.21
C LYS A 392 27.43 -3.97 13.37
N HIS A 393 27.19 -5.15 12.81
CA HIS A 393 26.03 -5.47 11.98
C HIS A 393 25.40 -6.78 12.46
N ASN A 394 24.09 -6.91 12.40
CA ASN A 394 23.53 -8.24 12.19
C ASN A 394 23.76 -8.61 10.72
N VAL A 395 24.19 -9.82 10.43
CA VAL A 395 24.61 -10.23 9.09
C VAL A 395 23.84 -11.46 8.66
N VAL A 396 23.31 -11.44 7.44
CA VAL A 396 22.77 -12.63 6.78
C VAL A 396 23.75 -13.12 5.73
N ILE A 397 24.08 -14.41 5.78
CA ILE A 397 25.00 -15.09 4.86
C ILE A 397 24.19 -15.98 3.93
N VAL A 398 24.50 -15.92 2.64
CA VAL A 398 23.84 -16.70 1.60
C VAL A 398 24.89 -17.30 0.67
N ALA A 399 24.76 -18.58 0.34
CA ALA A 399 25.58 -19.24 -0.67
C ALA A 399 24.73 -19.72 -1.86
N THR A 400 25.26 -19.57 -3.07
CA THR A 400 24.54 -19.83 -4.32
C THR A 400 25.17 -20.97 -5.13
N GLN A 401 24.41 -21.49 -6.09
CA GLN A 401 24.88 -22.51 -7.04
C GLN A 401 25.97 -22.05 -8.01
N HIS A 402 26.28 -20.75 -8.06
CA HIS A 402 27.45 -20.24 -8.79
C HIS A 402 28.72 -20.27 -7.95
N ASP A 403 28.68 -20.95 -6.80
CA ASP A 403 29.77 -20.98 -5.83
C ASP A 403 30.16 -19.57 -5.35
N SER A 404 29.15 -18.69 -5.23
CA SER A 404 29.27 -17.38 -4.61
C SER A 404 28.76 -17.40 -3.17
N VAL A 405 29.41 -16.64 -2.30
CA VAL A 405 28.95 -16.38 -0.93
C VAL A 405 28.78 -14.89 -0.73
N TYR A 406 27.61 -14.48 -0.24
CA TYR A 406 27.26 -13.10 0.05
C TYR A 406 27.06 -12.91 1.55
N ALA A 407 27.56 -11.80 2.08
CA ALA A 407 27.18 -11.28 3.39
C ALA A 407 26.42 -9.97 3.23
N PHE A 408 25.14 -9.94 3.62
CA PHE A 408 24.35 -8.72 3.62
C PHE A 408 24.14 -8.20 5.04
N ASP A 409 24.06 -6.88 5.17
CA ASP A 409 23.64 -6.23 6.41
C ASP A 409 22.15 -6.48 6.63
N ALA A 410 21.80 -7.17 7.72
CA ALA A 410 20.43 -7.50 8.07
C ALA A 410 19.68 -6.33 8.71
N ASP A 411 20.35 -5.23 9.09
CA ASP A 411 19.77 -4.07 9.79
C ASP A 411 19.60 -2.83 8.87
N SER A 412 20.37 -2.72 7.80
CA SER A 412 20.39 -1.53 6.93
C SER A 412 19.12 -1.37 6.10
N ASN A 413 18.35 -0.32 6.36
CA ASN A 413 17.22 0.08 5.52
C ASN A 413 17.63 1.04 4.39
N ALA A 414 18.84 1.62 4.44
CA ALA A 414 19.28 2.63 3.47
C ALA A 414 19.80 2.01 2.17
N ASN A 415 20.49 0.88 2.26
CA ASN A 415 20.96 0.10 1.11
C ASN A 415 21.07 -1.40 1.48
N PRO A 416 19.94 -2.07 1.77
CA PRO A 416 19.94 -3.45 2.28
C PRO A 416 20.63 -4.46 1.36
N CYS A 417 20.71 -4.16 0.07
CA CYS A 417 21.16 -5.09 -0.96
C CYS A 417 22.62 -4.91 -1.39
N ALA A 418 23.35 -3.96 -0.77
CA ALA A 418 24.79 -3.90 -0.94
C ALA A 418 25.45 -4.93 -0.01
N PRO A 419 26.12 -5.96 -0.54
CA PRO A 419 26.82 -6.91 0.30
C PRO A 419 27.94 -6.20 1.06
N LEU A 420 28.08 -6.53 2.35
CA LEU A 420 29.24 -6.17 3.16
C LEU A 420 30.52 -6.74 2.55
N TRP A 421 30.42 -7.95 1.99
CA TRP A 421 31.42 -8.57 1.13
C TRP A 421 30.77 -9.68 0.30
N GLN A 422 31.42 -10.05 -0.81
CA GLN A 422 31.06 -11.19 -1.65
C GLN A 422 32.35 -11.96 -1.96
N ALA A 423 32.28 -13.29 -1.89
CA ALA A 423 33.37 -14.20 -2.28
C ALA A 423 32.94 -15.04 -3.49
N ASN A 424 33.83 -15.20 -4.47
CA ASN A 424 33.70 -16.17 -5.56
C ASN A 424 34.64 -17.34 -5.25
N LEU A 425 34.09 -18.50 -4.91
CA LEU A 425 34.88 -19.65 -4.49
C LEU A 425 35.68 -20.29 -5.64
N LEU A 426 35.39 -19.91 -6.89
CA LEU A 426 36.07 -20.41 -8.09
C LEU A 426 37.21 -19.49 -8.54
N ASP A 427 37.45 -18.39 -7.85
CA ASP A 427 38.59 -17.52 -8.14
C ASP A 427 39.92 -18.09 -7.61
N SER A 428 41.04 -17.52 -8.05
CA SER A 428 42.38 -17.98 -7.63
C SER A 428 42.69 -17.75 -6.15
N ASN A 429 42.01 -16.80 -5.51
CA ASN A 429 42.18 -16.54 -4.07
C ASN A 429 41.57 -17.69 -3.26
N HIS A 430 40.42 -18.19 -3.68
CA HIS A 430 39.68 -19.30 -3.09
C HIS A 430 40.02 -20.67 -3.70
N GLY A 431 41.12 -20.78 -4.45
CA GLY A 431 41.68 -22.06 -4.91
C GLY A 431 41.09 -22.63 -6.20
N GLY A 432 40.25 -21.85 -6.89
CA GLY A 432 39.78 -22.17 -8.24
C GLY A 432 40.80 -21.83 -9.34
N THR A 433 40.49 -22.28 -10.55
CA THR A 433 41.33 -22.10 -11.75
C THR A 433 40.62 -21.30 -12.84
N ALA A 434 41.36 -20.77 -13.82
CA ALA A 434 40.82 -19.80 -14.80
C ALA A 434 39.69 -20.32 -15.73
N ASN A 435 39.44 -21.64 -15.77
CA ASN A 435 38.39 -22.27 -16.57
C ASN A 435 37.38 -23.05 -15.71
N GLU A 436 37.38 -22.79 -14.41
CA GLU A 436 36.51 -23.48 -13.47
C GLU A 436 35.14 -22.82 -13.42
N THR A 437 34.09 -23.62 -13.49
CA THR A 437 32.69 -23.17 -13.43
C THR A 437 31.88 -24.06 -12.48
N SER A 438 30.71 -23.56 -12.07
CA SER A 438 29.60 -24.40 -11.64
C SER A 438 29.28 -25.45 -12.71
N ILE A 439 28.72 -26.58 -12.28
CA ILE A 439 28.56 -27.77 -13.11
C ILE A 439 27.19 -27.77 -13.78
N PRO A 440 27.09 -27.82 -15.12
CA PRO A 440 25.82 -28.01 -15.80
C PRO A 440 25.13 -29.30 -15.33
N SER A 441 23.87 -29.21 -14.93
CA SER A 441 23.13 -30.31 -14.29
C SER A 441 22.04 -30.93 -15.15
N SER A 442 21.73 -30.35 -16.32
CA SER A 442 20.62 -30.79 -17.16
C SER A 442 20.93 -30.72 -18.65
N GLY A 443 20.19 -31.53 -19.42
CA GLY A 443 20.25 -31.54 -20.88
C GLY A 443 21.55 -32.13 -21.46
N PRO A 444 21.84 -31.93 -22.75
CA PRO A 444 23.00 -32.54 -23.42
C PRO A 444 24.37 -32.11 -22.89
N ALA A 445 24.41 -31.06 -22.06
CA ALA A 445 25.62 -30.54 -21.43
C ALA A 445 25.80 -31.03 -19.98
N ALA A 446 24.86 -31.81 -19.43
CA ALA A 446 24.94 -32.31 -18.07
C ALA A 446 26.24 -33.11 -17.86
N LEU A 447 26.95 -32.79 -16.78
CA LEU A 447 28.23 -33.43 -16.44
C LEU A 447 28.16 -34.30 -15.18
N VAL A 448 27.01 -34.31 -14.51
CA VAL A 448 26.73 -35.10 -13.30
C VAL A 448 25.34 -35.70 -13.37
N GLY A 449 25.14 -36.84 -12.72
CA GLY A 449 23.86 -37.54 -12.72
C GLY A 449 23.51 -38.13 -14.09
N ASN A 450 22.22 -38.33 -14.31
CA ASN A 450 21.64 -38.75 -15.58
C ASN A 450 21.24 -37.55 -16.47
N GLY A 451 21.49 -36.32 -16.01
CA GLY A 451 21.13 -35.07 -16.70
C GLY A 451 19.64 -34.73 -16.63
N PHE A 452 18.93 -35.23 -15.63
CA PHE A 452 17.51 -34.95 -15.39
C PHE A 452 17.28 -33.55 -14.81
N GLY A 453 18.30 -32.95 -14.19
CA GLY A 453 18.21 -31.64 -13.57
C GLY A 453 17.50 -31.66 -12.22
N ASP A 454 17.74 -32.66 -11.37
CA ASP A 454 17.14 -32.67 -10.02
C ASP A 454 17.55 -31.44 -9.21
N ILE A 455 18.79 -31.03 -9.43
CA ILE A 455 19.34 -29.73 -9.08
C ILE A 455 19.38 -28.91 -10.37
N ASN A 456 18.88 -27.67 -10.35
CA ASN A 456 18.74 -26.86 -11.55
C ASN A 456 18.92 -25.37 -11.24
N PRO A 457 19.53 -24.58 -12.15
CA PRO A 457 19.95 -24.96 -13.50
C PRO A 457 21.34 -25.62 -13.60
N GLU A 458 22.09 -25.60 -12.50
CA GLU A 458 23.47 -26.10 -12.40
C GLU A 458 23.76 -26.57 -10.97
N VAL A 459 24.94 -27.11 -10.72
CA VAL A 459 25.41 -27.55 -9.40
C VAL A 459 26.63 -26.73 -8.99
N GLY A 460 26.54 -26.11 -7.81
CA GLY A 460 27.64 -25.51 -7.07
C GLY A 460 27.41 -25.77 -5.58
N VAL A 461 27.44 -24.72 -4.75
CA VAL A 461 27.06 -24.85 -3.33
C VAL A 461 25.56 -25.17 -3.20
N THR A 462 25.24 -26.33 -2.64
CA THR A 462 23.87 -26.78 -2.35
C THR A 462 23.67 -27.16 -0.88
N GLY A 463 24.69 -27.68 -0.21
CA GLY A 463 24.68 -27.93 1.23
C GLY A 463 24.80 -26.65 2.05
N THR A 464 23.96 -26.54 3.08
CA THR A 464 23.97 -25.37 3.98
C THR A 464 25.31 -25.25 4.71
N PRO A 465 26.00 -24.09 4.64
CA PRO A 465 27.24 -23.85 5.38
C PRO A 465 27.08 -23.98 6.90
N VAL A 466 28.21 -23.96 7.62
CA VAL A 466 28.19 -23.85 9.08
C VAL A 466 29.13 -22.75 9.56
N VAL A 467 28.69 -22.00 10.58
CA VAL A 467 29.43 -20.88 11.16
C VAL A 467 30.04 -21.28 12.49
N ASP A 468 31.32 -20.98 12.66
CA ASP A 468 31.99 -20.88 13.95
C ASP A 468 32.02 -19.41 14.39
N PRO A 469 31.07 -18.98 15.25
CA PRO A 469 31.02 -17.60 15.70
C PRO A 469 32.18 -17.24 16.64
N SER A 470 32.84 -18.24 17.25
CA SER A 470 33.98 -18.00 18.14
C SER A 470 35.26 -17.71 17.37
N ALA A 471 35.44 -18.35 16.22
CA ALA A 471 36.59 -18.14 15.33
C ALA A 471 36.32 -17.07 14.24
N ASN A 472 35.08 -16.58 14.12
CA ASN A 472 34.60 -15.78 12.98
C ASN A 472 34.89 -16.47 11.64
N ILE A 473 34.48 -17.74 11.50
CA ILE A 473 34.69 -18.55 10.29
C ILE A 473 33.37 -19.09 9.76
N LEU A 474 33.18 -19.02 8.44
CA LEU A 474 32.18 -19.78 7.70
C LEU A 474 32.87 -20.96 7.00
N TYR A 475 32.38 -22.17 7.24
CA TYR A 475 32.77 -23.35 6.49
C TYR A 475 31.72 -23.68 5.43
N VAL A 476 32.16 -23.84 4.19
CA VAL A 476 31.29 -24.11 3.03
C VAL A 476 32.01 -25.06 2.07
N VAL A 477 31.25 -25.93 1.38
CA VAL A 477 31.78 -26.79 0.33
C VAL A 477 31.36 -26.27 -1.04
N SER A 478 32.33 -25.95 -1.89
CA SER A 478 32.09 -25.68 -3.32
C SER A 478 32.14 -26.98 -4.12
N LYS A 479 31.46 -26.99 -5.27
CA LYS A 479 31.53 -28.10 -6.23
C LYS A 479 31.57 -27.56 -7.65
N SER A 480 32.62 -27.90 -8.37
CA SER A 480 32.92 -27.26 -9.65
C SER A 480 33.59 -28.20 -10.65
N VAL A 481 33.67 -27.75 -11.90
CA VAL A 481 34.35 -28.44 -12.99
C VAL A 481 35.29 -27.48 -13.72
N SER A 482 36.50 -27.94 -14.04
CA SER A 482 37.40 -27.27 -14.98
C SER A 482 37.34 -27.99 -16.32
N GLY A 483 36.79 -27.31 -17.34
CA GLY A 483 36.48 -27.94 -18.62
C GLY A 483 35.30 -28.91 -18.48
N THR A 484 35.49 -30.20 -18.83
CA THR A 484 34.40 -31.20 -18.77
C THR A 484 34.81 -32.51 -18.06
N THR A 485 36.01 -32.58 -17.49
CA THR A 485 36.57 -33.85 -16.97
C THR A 485 37.27 -33.73 -15.62
N GLN A 486 37.59 -32.52 -15.16
CA GLN A 486 38.27 -32.31 -13.87
C GLN A 486 37.29 -31.70 -12.88
N PHE A 487 36.81 -32.53 -11.96
CA PHE A 487 35.86 -32.14 -10.94
C PHE A 487 36.55 -31.88 -9.61
N PHE A 488 36.07 -30.86 -8.90
CA PHE A 488 36.58 -30.51 -7.59
C PHE A 488 35.43 -30.37 -6.61
N GLN A 489 35.68 -30.81 -5.38
CA GLN A 489 34.95 -30.35 -4.22
C GLN A 489 35.95 -29.86 -3.20
N ARG A 490 35.70 -28.69 -2.63
CA ARG A 490 36.64 -28.04 -1.72
C ARG A 490 35.93 -27.56 -0.46
N LEU A 491 36.52 -27.83 0.70
CA LEU A 491 36.10 -27.24 1.95
C LEU A 491 36.85 -25.92 2.17
N HIS A 492 36.10 -24.84 2.23
CA HIS A 492 36.56 -23.47 2.47
C HIS A 492 36.43 -23.10 3.94
N ALA A 493 37.29 -22.20 4.43
CA ALA A 493 37.18 -21.59 5.74
C ALA A 493 37.27 -20.08 5.59
N LEU A 494 36.14 -19.43 5.30
CA LEU A 494 36.08 -18.02 5.00
C LEU A 494 36.01 -17.20 6.29
N ASP A 495 36.77 -16.10 6.36
CA ASP A 495 36.61 -15.11 7.41
C ASP A 495 35.24 -14.41 7.27
N LEU A 496 34.41 -14.48 8.31
CA LEU A 496 33.06 -13.89 8.30
C LEU A 496 33.05 -12.38 8.03
N THR A 497 34.17 -11.68 8.23
CA THR A 497 34.25 -10.22 8.11
C THR A 497 34.70 -9.77 6.72
N SER A 498 35.28 -10.65 5.90
CA SER A 498 35.83 -10.26 4.61
C SER A 498 35.57 -11.25 3.47
N GLY A 499 35.09 -12.46 3.77
CA GLY A 499 34.91 -13.53 2.80
C GLY A 499 36.20 -14.18 2.30
N ASN A 500 37.37 -13.83 2.84
CA ASN A 500 38.65 -14.40 2.40
C ASN A 500 38.94 -15.73 3.10
N GLU A 501 39.67 -16.64 2.46
CA GLU A 501 40.22 -17.82 3.13
C GLU A 501 41.07 -17.43 4.35
N LYS A 502 40.77 -18.02 5.50
CA LYS A 502 41.40 -17.70 6.79
C LYS A 502 42.43 -18.74 7.24
N LEU A 503 42.26 -19.98 6.79
CA LEU A 503 43.05 -21.14 7.26
C LEU A 503 43.91 -21.73 6.15
N ASN A 504 44.77 -22.69 6.53
CA ASN A 504 45.54 -23.51 5.60
C ASN A 504 46.35 -22.68 4.57
N GLY A 505 47.00 -21.61 5.03
CA GLY A 505 47.78 -20.72 4.15
C GLY A 505 46.90 -19.91 3.19
N ASN A 506 45.69 -19.53 3.62
CA ASN A 506 44.67 -18.85 2.84
C ASN A 506 44.24 -19.67 1.61
N LYS A 507 44.00 -20.96 1.82
CA LYS A 507 43.56 -21.89 0.77
C LYS A 507 42.55 -22.90 1.34
N PRO A 508 41.52 -23.28 0.56
CA PRO A 508 40.66 -24.38 0.94
C PRO A 508 41.40 -25.72 0.88
N VAL A 509 40.76 -26.78 1.38
CA VAL A 509 41.23 -28.16 1.22
C VAL A 509 40.42 -28.88 0.15
N VAL A 510 41.11 -29.56 -0.78
CA VAL A 510 40.46 -30.41 -1.80
C VAL A 510 40.07 -31.74 -1.16
N ILE A 511 38.80 -32.12 -1.31
CA ILE A 511 38.26 -33.36 -0.76
C ILE A 511 38.73 -34.53 -1.62
N SER A 512 39.56 -35.40 -1.05
CA SER A 512 40.26 -36.47 -1.77
C SER A 512 40.52 -37.71 -0.89
N VAL A 513 39.57 -38.03 -0.02
CA VAL A 513 39.69 -39.16 0.92
C VAL A 513 39.47 -40.51 0.22
N ALA A 514 39.96 -41.59 0.84
CA ALA A 514 39.69 -42.96 0.41
C ALA A 514 39.57 -43.89 1.63
N VAL A 515 38.78 -44.94 1.51
CA VAL A 515 38.63 -46.01 2.51
C VAL A 515 38.99 -47.36 1.92
N VAL A 516 39.36 -48.31 2.78
CA VAL A 516 39.58 -49.70 2.36
C VAL A 516 38.23 -50.32 2.01
N GLY A 517 38.14 -50.94 0.84
CA GLY A 517 36.92 -51.60 0.42
C GLY A 517 36.93 -52.07 -1.04
N THR A 518 36.04 -52.99 -1.38
CA THR A 518 35.88 -53.58 -2.72
C THR A 518 34.59 -53.16 -3.41
N GLY A 519 33.95 -52.09 -2.93
CA GLY A 519 32.71 -51.56 -3.49
C GLY A 519 32.85 -51.02 -4.91
N ASP A 520 31.72 -50.63 -5.50
CA ASP A 520 31.66 -50.11 -6.87
C ASP A 520 32.59 -48.90 -7.04
N GLY A 521 33.39 -48.88 -8.10
CA GLY A 521 34.40 -47.82 -8.32
C GLY A 521 35.71 -48.00 -7.53
N SER A 522 35.84 -49.01 -6.67
CA SER A 522 37.11 -49.33 -5.99
C SER A 522 38.20 -49.75 -6.97
N LEU A 523 39.43 -49.31 -6.72
CA LEU A 523 40.63 -49.69 -7.47
C LEU A 523 41.70 -50.21 -6.50
N GLY A 524 42.09 -51.49 -6.67
CA GLY A 524 43.15 -52.10 -5.85
C GLY A 524 42.76 -52.27 -4.37
N GLY A 525 41.47 -52.38 -4.06
CA GLY A 525 40.96 -52.52 -2.69
C GLY A 525 40.82 -51.20 -1.92
N GLN A 526 40.90 -50.06 -2.64
CA GLN A 526 40.68 -48.73 -2.12
C GLN A 526 39.52 -48.07 -2.86
N LEU A 527 38.51 -47.65 -2.11
CA LEU A 527 37.39 -46.87 -2.61
C LEU A 527 37.68 -45.39 -2.35
N ALA A 528 37.91 -44.63 -3.42
CA ALA A 528 38.18 -43.20 -3.34
C ALA A 528 36.88 -42.39 -3.46
N PHE A 529 36.85 -41.23 -2.79
CA PHE A 529 35.78 -40.25 -2.97
C PHE A 529 35.74 -39.74 -4.42
N ASP A 530 34.57 -39.82 -5.07
CA ASP A 530 34.37 -39.37 -6.44
C ASP A 530 33.78 -37.94 -6.46
N PRO A 531 34.58 -36.90 -6.77
CA PRO A 531 34.07 -35.53 -6.77
C PRO A 531 33.01 -35.27 -7.85
N GLN A 532 32.90 -36.11 -8.89
CA GLN A 532 31.88 -36.00 -9.94
C GLN A 532 30.54 -36.58 -9.45
N ASN A 533 30.52 -37.85 -9.05
CA ASN A 533 29.27 -38.56 -8.75
C ASN A 533 28.74 -38.31 -7.33
N GLU A 534 29.61 -38.00 -6.36
CA GLU A 534 29.20 -37.68 -4.99
C GLU A 534 28.70 -36.23 -4.90
N HIS A 535 27.55 -35.99 -4.27
CA HIS A 535 26.91 -34.68 -4.14
C HIS A 535 26.82 -34.25 -2.68
N GLN A 536 27.41 -33.10 -2.36
CA GLN A 536 27.35 -32.47 -1.05
C GLN A 536 26.00 -31.75 -0.87
N ARG A 537 24.92 -32.52 -0.78
CA ARG A 537 23.57 -31.96 -0.56
C ARG A 537 23.27 -31.67 0.91
N PRO A 538 23.59 -32.57 1.88
CA PRO A 538 23.38 -32.30 3.31
C PRO A 538 24.01 -31.00 3.80
N GLY A 539 23.47 -30.36 4.83
CA GLY A 539 24.15 -29.25 5.51
C GLY A 539 25.38 -29.69 6.30
N LEU A 540 26.29 -28.76 6.56
CA LEU A 540 27.46 -28.97 7.40
C LEU A 540 27.12 -28.86 8.89
N ALA A 541 27.90 -29.53 9.73
CA ALA A 541 27.82 -29.42 11.17
C ALA A 541 29.20 -29.08 11.77
N LEU A 542 29.20 -28.25 12.81
CA LEU A 542 30.38 -27.95 13.61
C LEU A 542 30.17 -28.52 15.01
N ILE A 543 31.00 -29.47 15.39
CA ILE A 543 30.88 -30.16 16.69
C ILE A 543 32.28 -30.45 17.22
N ASN A 544 32.53 -30.14 18.50
CA ASN A 544 33.77 -30.45 19.20
C ASN A 544 35.06 -30.04 18.43
N GLY A 545 35.03 -28.90 17.74
CA GLY A 545 36.16 -28.38 16.96
C GLY A 545 36.39 -29.10 15.63
N GLN A 546 35.38 -29.82 15.12
CA GLN A 546 35.41 -30.56 13.86
C GLN A 546 34.26 -30.12 12.95
N VAL A 547 34.56 -29.94 11.67
CA VAL A 547 33.58 -29.71 10.61
C VAL A 547 33.24 -31.06 10.00
N CYS A 548 32.00 -31.52 10.21
CA CYS A 548 31.48 -32.77 9.69
C CYS A 548 30.57 -32.50 8.49
N ILE A 549 30.76 -33.31 7.45
CA ILE A 549 30.14 -33.11 6.14
C ILE A 549 29.67 -34.47 5.62
N ALA A 550 28.50 -34.49 4.99
CA ALA A 550 27.92 -35.70 4.40
C ALA A 550 27.62 -35.57 2.90
N TRP A 551 27.58 -36.71 2.20
CA TRP A 551 27.33 -36.81 0.76
C TRP A 551 26.36 -37.93 0.38
N ALA A 552 25.72 -37.75 -0.77
CA ALA A 552 24.86 -38.72 -1.45
C ALA A 552 25.13 -38.72 -2.97
N SER A 553 24.23 -39.32 -3.75
CA SER A 553 24.31 -39.36 -5.22
C SER A 553 23.96 -38.04 -5.90
N HIS A 554 24.44 -37.89 -7.14
CA HIS A 554 23.74 -37.13 -8.17
C HIS A 554 22.79 -38.04 -8.96
N GLU A 555 21.48 -37.84 -8.85
CA GLU A 555 20.44 -38.50 -9.66
C GLU A 555 20.60 -40.03 -9.74
N ASP A 556 21.07 -40.62 -8.64
CA ASP A 556 21.37 -42.05 -8.52
C ASP A 556 22.26 -42.61 -9.64
N HIS A 557 23.17 -41.77 -10.14
CA HIS A 557 24.13 -42.16 -11.16
C HIS A 557 25.34 -42.88 -10.53
N ASN A 558 25.54 -44.12 -10.94
CA ASN A 558 26.57 -45.00 -10.39
C ASN A 558 27.97 -44.74 -11.01
N PRO A 559 29.05 -45.02 -10.25
CA PRO A 559 29.07 -45.42 -8.85
C PRO A 559 28.88 -44.22 -7.90
N TYR A 560 28.18 -44.42 -6.80
CA TYR A 560 28.09 -43.45 -5.70
C TYR A 560 27.94 -44.17 -4.35
N HIS A 561 28.28 -43.47 -3.27
CA HIS A 561 28.17 -43.99 -1.90
C HIS A 561 27.68 -42.92 -0.93
N GLY A 562 27.32 -43.31 0.29
CA GLY A 562 27.18 -42.36 1.39
C GLY A 562 28.54 -42.09 2.02
N TRP A 563 28.91 -40.82 2.17
CA TRP A 563 30.14 -40.43 2.86
C TRP A 563 29.84 -39.53 4.04
N MET A 564 30.55 -39.74 5.15
CA MET A 564 30.70 -38.76 6.23
C MET A 564 32.19 -38.47 6.40
N ILE A 565 32.59 -37.20 6.33
CA ILE A 565 34.00 -36.79 6.46
C ILE A 565 34.11 -35.67 7.49
N ALA A 566 35.10 -35.77 8.38
CA ALA A 566 35.42 -34.75 9.36
C ALA A 566 36.79 -34.11 9.10
N TYR A 567 36.84 -32.79 9.26
CA TYR A 567 38.06 -31.99 9.25
C TYR A 567 38.19 -31.20 10.54
N ASN A 568 39.42 -30.93 10.98
CA ASN A 568 39.67 -30.09 12.15
C ASN A 568 39.32 -28.64 11.79
N ALA A 569 38.43 -28.01 12.57
CA ALA A 569 37.93 -26.68 12.29
C ALA A 569 39.05 -25.62 12.31
N ALA A 570 40.06 -25.77 13.17
CA ALA A 570 41.13 -24.79 13.29
C ALA A 570 42.23 -24.91 12.22
N THR A 571 42.33 -26.04 11.51
CA THR A 571 43.45 -26.30 10.58
C THR A 571 43.04 -26.81 9.20
N LEU A 572 41.79 -27.22 9.02
CA LEU A 572 41.29 -27.99 7.87
C LEU A 572 42.03 -29.33 7.65
N ALA A 573 42.74 -29.85 8.66
CA ALA A 573 43.36 -31.16 8.58
C ALA A 573 42.29 -32.27 8.60
N PHE A 574 42.47 -33.29 7.76
CA PHE A 574 41.61 -34.49 7.78
C PHE A 574 41.63 -35.15 9.18
N VAL A 575 40.45 -35.54 9.67
CA VAL A 575 40.28 -36.22 10.96
C VAL A 575 39.80 -37.65 10.76
N ALA A 576 38.74 -37.85 9.97
CA ALA A 576 38.12 -39.15 9.76
C ALA A 576 37.24 -39.19 8.52
N ALA A 577 37.06 -40.40 7.97
CA ALA A 577 36.05 -40.69 6.96
C ALA A 577 35.26 -41.96 7.34
N PHE A 578 34.01 -42.00 6.91
CA PHE A 578 33.14 -43.15 6.93
C PHE A 578 32.43 -43.25 5.58
N ASN A 579 32.30 -44.47 5.07
CA ASN A 579 31.56 -44.79 3.88
C ASN A 579 30.46 -45.79 4.26
N THR A 580 29.25 -45.61 3.73
CA THR A 580 28.07 -46.43 4.08
C THR A 580 28.07 -47.82 3.45
N THR A 581 28.82 -48.01 2.36
CA THR A 581 28.87 -49.24 1.57
C THR A 581 30.28 -49.51 1.00
N PRO A 582 31.37 -49.51 1.81
CA PRO A 582 32.75 -49.67 1.33
C PRO A 582 32.99 -50.94 0.50
N ASN A 583 32.18 -52.00 0.70
CA ASN A 583 32.26 -53.27 0.00
C ASN A 583 31.05 -53.56 -0.90
N GLY A 584 30.19 -52.56 -1.14
CA GLY A 584 28.98 -52.68 -1.95
C GLY A 584 28.81 -51.49 -2.90
N GLY A 585 27.57 -51.07 -3.13
CA GLY A 585 27.25 -49.87 -3.91
C GLY A 585 26.03 -49.15 -3.37
N LEU A 586 25.84 -47.90 -3.83
CA LEU A 586 24.77 -46.98 -3.41
C LEU A 586 24.88 -46.59 -1.92
N GLY A 587 23.76 -46.32 -1.25
CA GLY A 587 23.68 -46.05 0.20
C GLY A 587 23.94 -44.59 0.55
N GLY A 588 23.53 -43.66 -0.31
CA GLY A 588 23.76 -42.22 -0.13
C GLY A 588 23.13 -41.66 1.14
N ILE A 589 23.78 -40.67 1.76
CA ILE A 589 23.24 -39.91 2.91
C ILE A 589 22.51 -38.68 2.36
N TRP A 590 21.30 -38.90 1.82
CA TRP A 590 20.60 -37.88 1.05
C TRP A 590 19.92 -36.83 1.93
N MET A 591 19.05 -37.27 2.84
CA MET A 591 18.33 -36.49 3.86
C MET A 591 17.70 -35.19 3.36
N SER A 592 17.37 -35.10 2.07
CA SER A 592 16.85 -33.88 1.45
C SER A 592 17.65 -32.60 1.70
N GLY A 593 18.97 -32.72 1.89
CA GLY A 593 19.83 -31.60 2.22
C GLY A 593 19.87 -31.22 3.71
N ALA A 594 19.17 -31.97 4.56
CA ALA A 594 19.31 -31.82 6.01
C ALA A 594 20.72 -32.20 6.46
N ALA A 595 21.27 -31.43 7.38
CA ALA A 595 22.53 -31.77 8.03
C ALA A 595 22.36 -32.98 8.96
N PRO A 596 23.39 -33.83 9.13
CA PRO A 596 23.38 -34.84 10.17
C PRO A 596 23.14 -34.22 11.56
N ALA A 597 22.42 -34.95 12.40
CA ALA A 597 22.14 -34.51 13.76
C ALA A 597 23.21 -35.03 14.72
N PHE A 598 23.48 -34.28 15.80
CA PHE A 598 24.49 -34.62 16.79
C PHE A 598 23.95 -34.46 18.20
N ASP A 599 24.28 -35.41 19.07
CA ASP A 599 24.03 -35.28 20.50
C ASP A 599 25.17 -34.55 21.22
N SER A 600 24.99 -34.28 22.52
CA SER A 600 25.97 -33.61 23.37
C SER A 600 27.25 -34.42 23.60
N SER A 601 27.25 -35.72 23.31
CA SER A 601 28.44 -36.58 23.36
C SER A 601 29.25 -36.54 22.06
N GLY A 602 28.74 -35.87 21.03
CA GLY A 602 29.33 -35.81 19.70
C GLY A 602 29.04 -37.03 18.84
N ASN A 603 28.07 -37.87 19.21
CA ASN A 603 27.60 -38.93 18.32
C ASN A 603 26.78 -38.32 17.19
N SER A 604 26.97 -38.81 15.96
CA SER A 604 26.23 -38.36 14.78
C SER A 604 25.12 -39.34 14.41
N PHE A 605 23.99 -38.81 13.96
CA PHE A 605 22.82 -39.57 13.50
C PHE A 605 22.40 -39.09 12.12
N PHE A 606 22.23 -40.04 11.19
CA PHE A 606 21.79 -39.76 9.83
C PHE A 606 21.08 -40.99 9.25
N ALA A 607 20.31 -40.76 8.19
CA ALA A 607 19.63 -41.82 7.46
C ALA A 607 20.26 -42.02 6.08
N THR A 608 20.33 -43.28 5.65
CA THR A 608 20.84 -43.70 4.34
C THR A 608 19.69 -44.23 3.47
N GLY A 609 19.81 -44.04 2.16
CA GLY A 609 18.84 -44.57 1.18
C GLY A 609 19.24 -45.94 0.61
N ASN A 610 18.62 -46.31 -0.50
CA ASN A 610 18.84 -47.56 -1.24
C ASN A 610 20.32 -47.93 -1.31
N GLY A 611 20.65 -49.19 -1.00
CA GLY A 611 22.00 -49.69 -1.17
C GLY A 611 22.26 -51.04 -0.56
N THR A 612 23.50 -51.49 -0.72
CA THR A 612 23.93 -52.80 -0.20
C THR A 612 23.77 -52.84 1.31
N PHE A 613 22.94 -53.75 1.81
CA PHE A 613 22.75 -53.99 3.23
C PHE A 613 23.42 -55.30 3.67
N THR A 614 24.37 -55.20 4.59
CA THR A 614 25.02 -56.34 5.26
C THR A 614 24.84 -56.31 6.77
N GLY A 615 24.52 -55.13 7.34
CA GLY A 615 24.44 -54.90 8.78
C GLY A 615 25.81 -54.77 9.47
N THR A 616 26.92 -54.89 8.74
CA THR A 616 28.29 -54.77 9.28
C THR A 616 29.07 -53.61 8.67
N ASP A 617 28.99 -53.47 7.36
CA ASP A 617 29.78 -52.56 6.52
C ASP A 617 29.00 -52.14 5.27
N GLY A 618 27.69 -52.34 5.30
CA GLY A 618 26.73 -51.97 4.27
C GLY A 618 25.40 -51.70 4.98
N TYR A 619 24.96 -50.44 4.94
CA TYR A 619 23.84 -49.99 5.77
C TYR A 619 22.51 -49.79 5.02
N GLY A 620 22.46 -49.87 3.69
CA GLY A 620 21.19 -49.74 2.95
C GLY A 620 20.29 -48.61 3.45
N ASP A 621 19.00 -48.86 3.58
CA ASP A 621 17.98 -48.01 4.21
C ASP A 621 18.05 -48.09 5.75
N SER A 622 18.98 -47.37 6.36
CA SER A 622 19.17 -47.39 7.82
C SER A 622 19.26 -46.01 8.43
N ILE A 623 18.98 -45.93 9.73
CA ILE A 623 19.41 -44.84 10.60
C ILE A 623 20.70 -45.29 11.27
N VAL A 624 21.80 -44.59 11.03
CA VAL A 624 23.13 -44.96 11.52
C VAL A 624 23.57 -44.01 12.61
N LYS A 625 24.11 -44.57 13.71
CA LYS A 625 24.77 -43.84 14.78
C LYS A 625 26.27 -44.04 14.71
N LEU A 626 27.01 -42.96 14.52
CA LEU A 626 28.47 -42.96 14.63
C LEU A 626 28.90 -42.27 15.93
N GLY A 627 29.99 -42.74 16.51
CA GLY A 627 30.68 -42.02 17.59
C GLY A 627 31.54 -40.88 17.05
N PRO A 628 32.12 -40.06 17.94
CA PRO A 628 32.96 -38.93 17.54
C PRO A 628 34.12 -39.37 16.64
N PRO A 629 34.45 -38.62 15.58
CA PRO A 629 35.51 -38.99 14.66
C PRO A 629 36.88 -38.90 15.32
N SER A 630 37.67 -39.96 15.18
CA SER A 630 39.02 -40.03 15.73
C SER A 630 39.88 -41.03 14.99
N GLY A 631 41.18 -40.77 14.88
CA GLY A 631 42.15 -41.74 14.35
C GLY A 631 41.94 -42.15 12.88
N GLY A 632 41.31 -41.33 12.06
CA GLY A 632 41.07 -41.60 10.64
C GLY A 632 39.73 -42.26 10.32
N SER A 633 38.91 -42.62 11.31
CA SER A 633 37.61 -43.25 11.10
C SER A 633 36.52 -42.73 12.05
N PHE A 634 35.27 -43.03 11.71
CA PHE A 634 34.16 -42.93 12.64
C PHE A 634 33.81 -44.34 13.14
N PRO A 635 33.75 -44.58 14.46
CA PRO A 635 33.24 -45.84 14.96
C PRO A 635 31.73 -45.90 14.76
N VAL A 636 31.22 -46.96 14.13
CA VAL A 636 29.77 -47.23 14.12
C VAL A 636 29.41 -47.79 15.49
N LEU A 637 28.48 -47.13 16.18
CA LEU A 637 28.07 -47.49 17.53
C LEU A 637 26.81 -48.34 17.53
N ASP A 638 25.84 -47.98 16.68
CA ASP A 638 24.53 -48.64 16.60
C ASP A 638 23.85 -48.25 15.28
N PHE A 639 22.78 -48.96 14.91
CA PHE A 639 21.94 -48.62 13.77
C PHE A 639 20.52 -49.18 13.93
N PHE A 640 19.59 -48.61 13.15
CA PHE A 640 18.25 -49.14 12.94
C PHE A 640 18.04 -49.38 11.45
N THR A 641 17.45 -50.51 11.08
CA THR A 641 17.07 -50.84 9.71
C THR A 641 15.66 -51.41 9.71
N PRO A 642 14.71 -50.85 8.94
CA PRO A 642 13.36 -51.41 8.82
C PRO A 642 13.39 -52.87 8.34
N PHE A 643 12.51 -53.71 8.88
CA PHE A 643 12.38 -55.13 8.56
C PHE A 643 12.08 -55.34 7.07
N ASN A 644 11.43 -54.37 6.43
CA ASN A 644 11.08 -54.34 5.02
C ASN A 644 12.13 -53.64 4.14
N GLN A 645 13.34 -53.37 4.65
CA GLN A 645 14.51 -52.83 3.92
C GLN A 645 14.66 -53.34 2.48
N ALA A 646 14.53 -54.65 2.27
CA ALA A 646 14.69 -55.24 0.94
C ALA A 646 13.61 -54.75 -0.04
N ALA A 647 12.38 -54.54 0.45
CA ALA A 647 11.29 -53.97 -0.33
C ALA A 647 11.47 -52.45 -0.51
N LEU A 648 11.97 -51.73 0.50
CA LEU A 648 12.25 -50.29 0.37
C LEU A 648 13.26 -50.05 -0.76
N ASN A 649 14.38 -50.77 -0.71
CA ASN A 649 15.43 -50.72 -1.73
C ASN A 649 14.94 -51.13 -3.14
N ALA A 650 14.09 -52.15 -3.24
CA ALA A 650 13.60 -52.62 -4.54
C ALA A 650 12.59 -51.67 -5.20
N ASN A 651 11.88 -50.87 -4.40
CA ASN A 651 10.82 -49.98 -4.87
C ASN A 651 11.22 -48.49 -4.91
N ASP A 652 12.49 -48.17 -4.61
CA ASP A 652 12.97 -46.79 -4.47
C ASP A 652 12.13 -45.96 -3.47
N THR A 653 11.79 -46.57 -2.34
CA THR A 653 11.10 -45.89 -1.24
C THR A 653 12.08 -45.65 -0.09
N ASP A 654 13.15 -44.92 -0.39
CA ASP A 654 14.26 -44.63 0.52
C ASP A 654 13.81 -44.25 1.93
N LEU A 655 14.43 -44.86 2.93
CA LEU A 655 14.37 -44.36 4.29
C LEU A 655 15.09 -43.01 4.37
N GLY A 656 16.28 -42.90 3.79
CA GLY A 656 17.17 -41.73 3.84
C GLY A 656 16.67 -40.44 3.18
N ALA A 657 15.39 -40.34 2.86
CA ALA A 657 14.78 -39.18 2.24
C ALA A 657 14.50 -38.01 3.19
N GLY A 658 13.96 -38.30 4.37
CA GLY A 658 13.82 -37.32 5.45
C GLY A 658 15.04 -37.25 6.34
N GLY A 659 15.33 -36.07 6.88
CA GLY A 659 16.40 -35.90 7.86
C GLY A 659 16.05 -36.47 9.24
N VAL A 660 17.09 -36.68 10.07
CA VAL A 660 16.97 -37.24 11.42
C VAL A 660 16.85 -36.12 12.45
N LEU A 661 15.76 -36.09 13.21
CA LEU A 661 15.54 -35.13 14.30
C LEU A 661 15.84 -35.80 15.65
N LEU A 662 16.65 -35.14 16.48
CA LEU A 662 16.88 -35.55 17.86
C LEU A 662 15.83 -34.89 18.76
N LEU A 663 14.97 -35.69 19.37
CA LEU A 663 13.93 -35.17 20.28
C LEU A 663 14.52 -34.80 21.64
N PRO A 664 13.92 -33.83 22.34
CA PRO A 664 14.19 -33.62 23.76
C PRO A 664 13.82 -34.83 24.60
N ASP A 665 14.61 -35.09 25.63
CA ASP A 665 14.51 -36.29 26.45
C ASP A 665 13.19 -36.31 27.26
N PRO A 666 12.30 -37.31 27.08
CA PRO A 666 11.07 -37.41 27.85
C PRO A 666 11.36 -37.84 29.29
N SER A 667 11.19 -36.93 30.26
CA SER A 667 11.27 -37.25 31.68
C SER A 667 9.91 -37.62 32.28
N PRO A 668 9.75 -38.76 32.99
CA PRO A 668 10.53 -40.02 32.96
C PRO A 668 9.89 -41.08 32.03
N GLY A 669 10.72 -41.90 31.37
CA GLY A 669 10.24 -42.98 30.49
C GLY A 669 11.28 -44.10 30.30
N ALA A 670 10.86 -45.21 29.68
CA ALA A 670 11.73 -46.36 29.38
C ALA A 670 12.76 -46.09 28.27
N HIS A 671 12.51 -45.05 27.46
CA HIS A 671 13.34 -44.62 26.34
C HIS A 671 13.65 -43.12 26.52
N PRO A 672 14.75 -42.79 27.23
CA PRO A 672 15.03 -41.41 27.64
C PRO A 672 15.61 -40.56 26.51
N HIS A 673 16.20 -41.15 25.48
CA HIS A 673 16.81 -40.41 24.38
C HIS A 673 16.20 -40.89 23.07
N LEU A 674 15.46 -40.02 22.38
CA LEU A 674 14.69 -40.41 21.20
C LEU A 674 15.11 -39.64 19.95
N LEU A 675 14.99 -40.28 18.80
CA LEU A 675 15.09 -39.63 17.49
C LEU A 675 13.88 -39.97 16.63
N VAL A 676 13.62 -39.11 15.65
CA VAL A 676 12.58 -39.30 14.64
C VAL A 676 13.16 -39.23 13.26
N GLN A 677 12.66 -40.10 12.39
CA GLN A 677 12.99 -40.12 10.97
C GLN A 677 11.73 -40.53 10.17
N VAL A 678 11.56 -39.98 8.96
CA VAL A 678 10.43 -40.26 8.07
C VAL A 678 10.94 -40.52 6.66
N GLY A 679 10.57 -41.67 6.07
CA GLY A 679 10.99 -42.08 4.73
C GLY A 679 10.09 -41.59 3.58
N LYS A 680 10.45 -41.96 2.34
CA LYS A 680 9.61 -41.73 1.13
C LYS A 680 8.26 -42.43 1.22
N ASP A 681 8.17 -43.53 1.97
CA ASP A 681 6.95 -44.29 2.21
C ASP A 681 5.97 -43.60 3.18
N GLY A 682 6.43 -42.55 3.86
CA GLY A 682 5.63 -41.74 4.79
C GLY A 682 5.44 -42.36 6.17
N THR A 683 6.24 -43.37 6.51
CA THR A 683 6.26 -43.98 7.85
C THR A 683 7.11 -43.14 8.80
N ILE A 684 6.56 -42.84 9.99
CA ILE A 684 7.33 -42.20 11.08
C ILE A 684 7.96 -43.28 11.94
N TYR A 685 9.28 -43.27 12.04
CA TYR A 685 10.05 -44.11 12.95
C TYR A 685 10.49 -43.30 14.16
N LEU A 686 10.12 -43.77 15.35
CA LEU A 686 10.60 -43.26 16.64
C LEU A 686 11.56 -44.29 17.23
N VAL A 687 12.83 -43.91 17.38
CA VAL A 687 13.91 -44.82 17.76
C VAL A 687 14.57 -44.35 19.04
N ASP A 688 14.86 -45.29 19.94
CA ASP A 688 15.70 -45.06 21.12
C ASP A 688 17.15 -44.99 20.68
N ARG A 689 17.77 -43.82 20.86
CA ARG A 689 19.12 -43.54 20.38
C ARG A 689 20.21 -43.98 21.36
N ASP A 690 19.85 -44.63 22.46
CA ASP A 690 20.81 -45.25 23.37
C ASP A 690 21.56 -46.42 22.74
N ASN A 691 22.78 -46.67 23.23
CA ASN A 691 23.63 -47.70 22.66
C ASN A 691 23.05 -49.11 22.89
N GLY A 692 22.87 -49.88 21.81
CA GLY A 692 22.24 -51.20 21.82
C GLY A 692 20.72 -51.13 21.97
N LYS A 693 20.10 -49.98 21.64
CA LYS A 693 18.66 -49.72 21.76
C LYS A 693 18.02 -49.22 20.47
N MET A 694 18.79 -48.96 19.41
CA MET A 694 18.22 -48.52 18.13
C MET A 694 17.39 -49.60 17.42
N GLY A 695 17.43 -50.84 17.90
CA GLY A 695 16.57 -51.93 17.45
C GLY A 695 17.28 -52.89 16.50
N GLU A 696 18.31 -52.40 15.79
CA GLU A 696 19.05 -53.13 14.73
C GLU A 696 18.10 -53.75 13.68
N TYR A 697 18.66 -54.46 12.69
CA TYR A 697 17.84 -55.20 11.74
C TYR A 697 17.38 -56.53 12.35
N CYS A 698 16.06 -56.76 12.38
CA CYS A 698 15.54 -58.07 12.72
C CYS A 698 15.29 -58.94 11.48
N ASN A 699 16.18 -59.92 11.24
CA ASN A 699 16.02 -60.86 10.15
C ASN A 699 14.85 -61.84 10.40
N GLY A 700 13.80 -61.76 9.57
CA GLY A 700 12.64 -62.65 9.65
C GLY A 700 11.55 -62.23 10.63
N CYS A 701 11.66 -61.04 11.23
CA CYS A 701 10.55 -60.41 11.95
C CYS A 701 9.45 -59.94 10.98
N THR A 702 8.23 -59.78 11.49
CA THR A 702 7.10 -59.18 10.75
C THR A 702 6.86 -57.71 11.12
N SER A 703 7.71 -57.14 11.98
CA SER A 703 7.64 -55.75 12.46
C SER A 703 9.01 -55.29 12.93
N ASP A 704 9.16 -53.98 13.07
CA ASP A 704 10.39 -53.35 13.55
C ASP A 704 10.60 -53.44 15.06
N ASN A 705 11.86 -53.43 15.48
CA ASN A 705 12.27 -53.40 16.89
C ASN A 705 12.46 -51.96 17.41
N VAL A 706 11.55 -51.05 17.04
CA VAL A 706 11.61 -49.62 17.40
C VAL A 706 10.63 -49.26 18.52
N VAL A 707 10.76 -48.05 19.08
CA VAL A 707 9.85 -47.55 20.11
C VAL A 707 8.45 -47.36 19.56
N GLN A 708 8.34 -46.84 18.34
CA GLN A 708 7.08 -46.68 17.63
C GLN A 708 7.29 -46.56 16.12
N GLU A 709 6.38 -47.17 15.37
CA GLU A 709 6.26 -47.04 13.91
C GLU A 709 4.83 -46.55 13.61
N ILE A 710 4.69 -45.53 12.77
CA ILE A 710 3.40 -44.97 12.35
C ILE A 710 3.37 -44.95 10.82
N SER A 711 2.97 -46.07 10.22
CA SER A 711 2.90 -46.22 8.77
C SER A 711 1.79 -45.35 8.16
N GLY A 712 2.08 -44.73 7.01
CA GLY A 712 1.14 -43.88 6.28
C GLY A 712 0.73 -42.61 7.04
N ALA A 713 1.57 -42.12 7.96
CA ALA A 713 1.30 -40.89 8.71
C ALA A 713 1.28 -39.65 7.79
N VAL A 714 2.15 -39.66 6.78
CA VAL A 714 2.23 -38.71 5.67
C VAL A 714 2.33 -39.48 4.35
N ASN A 715 2.20 -38.78 3.22
CA ASN A 715 2.38 -39.40 1.89
C ASN A 715 3.85 -39.77 1.58
N GLY A 716 4.79 -39.16 2.30
CA GLY A 716 6.24 -39.27 2.10
C GLY A 716 6.94 -37.99 2.55
N MET A 717 8.26 -38.03 2.73
CA MET A 717 9.04 -36.87 3.19
C MET A 717 10.32 -36.65 2.38
N TRP A 718 10.48 -35.43 1.86
CA TRP A 718 11.71 -34.93 1.22
C TRP A 718 12.12 -33.61 1.90
N GLY A 719 12.24 -33.62 3.22
CA GLY A 719 12.60 -32.46 4.04
C GLY A 719 13.00 -32.85 5.47
N MET A 720 12.86 -31.91 6.40
CA MET A 720 13.18 -32.11 7.81
C MET A 720 11.97 -31.83 8.73
N PRO A 721 11.63 -32.68 9.72
CA PRO A 721 10.61 -32.34 10.70
C PRO A 721 11.09 -31.22 11.62
N ALA A 722 10.16 -30.47 12.22
CA ALA A 722 10.49 -29.53 13.31
C ALA A 722 9.80 -29.94 14.60
N TYR A 723 10.42 -29.64 15.74
CA TYR A 723 9.87 -29.87 17.06
C TYR A 723 9.68 -28.55 17.80
N TRP A 724 8.51 -28.34 18.38
CA TRP A 724 8.30 -27.26 19.34
C TRP A 724 7.21 -27.61 20.34
N ASN A 725 7.50 -27.38 21.62
CA ASN A 725 6.53 -27.42 22.72
C ASN A 725 5.63 -28.66 22.71
N GLY A 726 6.24 -29.85 22.62
CA GLY A 726 5.52 -31.12 22.64
C GLY A 726 4.82 -31.49 21.32
N ASN A 727 5.09 -30.79 20.23
CA ASN A 727 4.55 -31.11 18.91
C ASN A 727 5.66 -31.31 17.88
N LEU A 728 5.47 -32.31 17.02
CA LEU A 728 6.28 -32.59 15.85
C LEU A 728 5.52 -32.13 14.60
N TYR A 729 6.13 -31.25 13.81
CA TYR A 729 5.57 -30.72 12.58
C TYR A 729 6.24 -31.40 11.39
N ILE A 730 5.44 -32.02 10.53
CA ILE A 730 5.91 -32.78 9.37
C ILE A 730 5.19 -32.26 8.12
N GLY A 731 5.98 -31.82 7.15
CA GLY A 731 5.49 -31.46 5.82
C GLY A 731 5.58 -32.65 4.87
N GLY A 732 4.45 -33.32 4.63
CA GLY A 732 4.39 -34.43 3.69
C GLY A 732 4.38 -33.98 2.23
N ALA A 733 4.78 -34.87 1.32
CA ALA A 733 4.59 -34.73 -0.12
C ALA A 733 4.56 -36.11 -0.80
N GLN A 734 4.56 -36.15 -2.13
CA GLN A 734 4.72 -37.37 -2.91
C GLN A 734 5.55 -37.07 -4.17
N ASP A 735 6.71 -37.70 -4.32
CA ASP A 735 7.53 -37.60 -5.53
C ASP A 735 6.84 -38.23 -6.74
N GLY A 736 6.94 -37.56 -7.90
CA GLY A 736 6.22 -37.91 -9.13
C GLY A 736 4.68 -37.90 -9.02
N GLY A 737 4.13 -37.58 -7.85
CA GLY A 737 2.70 -37.63 -7.55
C GLY A 737 1.93 -36.40 -8.01
N THR A 738 0.67 -36.59 -8.37
CA THR A 738 -0.28 -35.51 -8.63
C THR A 738 -1.12 -35.14 -7.40
N SER A 739 -0.90 -35.85 -6.28
CA SER A 739 -1.51 -35.60 -4.98
C SER A 739 -0.46 -35.06 -4.00
N GLY A 740 -0.67 -33.86 -3.46
CA GLY A 740 0.13 -33.35 -2.36
C GLY A 740 -0.33 -33.87 -0.99
N ASP A 741 0.32 -33.44 0.08
CA ASP A 741 -0.06 -33.70 1.47
C ASP A 741 -0.15 -32.41 2.28
N HIS A 742 -0.66 -32.49 3.50
CA HIS A 742 -0.76 -31.36 4.42
C HIS A 742 0.49 -31.25 5.31
N LEU A 743 0.77 -30.03 5.78
CA LEU A 743 1.60 -29.85 6.97
C LEU A 743 0.80 -30.37 8.16
N LYS A 744 1.36 -31.32 8.91
CA LYS A 744 0.67 -32.01 10.03
C LYS A 744 1.45 -31.81 11.33
N ALA A 745 0.72 -31.65 12.44
CA ALA A 745 1.26 -31.58 13.78
C ALA A 745 0.89 -32.84 14.56
N PHE A 746 1.86 -33.56 15.09
CA PHE A 746 1.67 -34.74 15.93
C PHE A 746 2.12 -34.42 17.36
N ALA A 747 1.30 -34.77 18.36
CA ALA A 747 1.70 -34.58 19.75
C ALA A 747 2.79 -35.59 20.11
N PHE A 748 3.84 -35.14 20.78
CA PHE A 748 4.91 -35.95 21.33
C PHE A 748 4.87 -35.94 22.85
N ASN A 749 5.07 -37.11 23.45
CA ASN A 749 5.18 -37.30 24.90
C ASN A 749 3.94 -36.83 25.68
N ALA A 750 2.77 -36.84 25.04
CA ALA A 750 1.51 -36.52 25.71
C ALA A 750 1.31 -37.47 26.90
N GLY A 751 1.08 -36.89 28.09
CA GLY A 751 0.93 -37.64 29.34
C GLY A 751 2.18 -38.38 29.82
N GLY A 752 3.38 -38.04 29.33
CA GLY A 752 4.62 -38.74 29.70
C GLY A 752 4.80 -40.10 28.99
N SER A 753 4.15 -40.29 27.85
CA SER A 753 4.14 -41.58 27.13
C SER A 753 5.45 -41.94 26.43
N GLY A 754 6.32 -40.96 26.16
CA GLY A 754 7.50 -41.13 25.29
C GLY A 754 7.14 -41.52 23.85
N LYS A 755 5.92 -41.23 23.39
CA LYS A 755 5.39 -41.62 22.07
C LYS A 755 4.81 -40.45 21.30
N ILE A 756 4.65 -40.64 20.00
CA ILE A 756 4.00 -39.73 19.06
C ILE A 756 2.52 -40.14 18.89
N SER A 757 1.62 -39.18 18.76
CA SER A 757 0.21 -39.45 18.45
C SER A 757 0.08 -40.11 17.07
N ILE A 758 -0.74 -41.16 16.95
CA ILE A 758 -0.94 -41.87 15.66
C ILE A 758 -1.82 -41.10 14.66
N ILE A 759 -2.55 -40.10 15.14
CA ILE A 759 -3.35 -39.18 14.34
C ILE A 759 -2.77 -37.78 14.56
N PRO A 760 -2.64 -36.94 13.51
CA PRO A 760 -2.23 -35.56 13.68
C PRO A 760 -3.25 -34.80 14.53
N THR A 761 -2.76 -34.01 15.48
CA THR A 761 -3.57 -33.14 16.34
C THR A 761 -4.15 -31.94 15.59
N SER A 762 -3.46 -31.48 14.55
CA SER A 762 -3.93 -30.48 13.59
C SER A 762 -3.19 -30.64 12.26
N GLN A 763 -3.75 -30.05 11.20
CA GLN A 763 -3.11 -29.99 9.88
C GLN A 763 -3.50 -28.70 9.16
N SER A 764 -2.68 -28.28 8.20
CA SER A 764 -2.96 -27.12 7.35
C SER A 764 -4.16 -27.37 6.42
N ALA A 765 -4.90 -26.32 6.09
CA ALA A 765 -5.88 -26.38 5.00
C ALA A 765 -5.20 -26.49 3.63
N ASN A 766 -4.00 -25.90 3.50
CA ASN A 766 -3.18 -25.98 2.30
C ASN A 766 -2.61 -27.39 2.11
N THR A 767 -2.47 -27.77 0.85
CA THR A 767 -1.81 -28.99 0.41
C THR A 767 -0.52 -28.59 -0.30
N PHE A 768 0.57 -29.26 0.04
CA PHE A 768 1.90 -29.04 -0.51
C PHE A 768 2.28 -30.22 -1.38
N PHE A 769 2.86 -29.93 -2.54
CA PHE A 769 3.34 -30.94 -3.48
C PHE A 769 4.84 -31.11 -3.32
N PHE A 770 5.42 -32.10 -4.01
CA PHE A 770 6.86 -32.33 -4.00
C PHE A 770 7.65 -31.03 -4.23
N SER A 771 8.72 -30.76 -3.48
CA SER A 771 9.39 -31.65 -2.49
C SER A 771 8.73 -31.69 -1.10
N GLY A 772 7.63 -30.98 -0.90
CA GLY A 772 7.06 -30.77 0.42
C GLY A 772 7.81 -29.70 1.22
N PRO A 773 7.17 -29.15 2.25
CA PRO A 773 7.77 -28.08 3.03
C PRO A 773 8.62 -28.61 4.18
N THR A 774 9.78 -27.99 4.41
CA THR A 774 10.52 -28.15 5.67
C THR A 774 10.07 -27.06 6.65
N PRO A 775 9.36 -27.41 7.75
CA PRO A 775 8.93 -26.44 8.76
C PRO A 775 10.10 -25.87 9.56
N SER A 776 10.01 -24.59 9.93
CA SER A 776 10.81 -24.00 11.01
C SER A 776 9.89 -23.24 11.95
N VAL A 777 10.20 -23.24 13.25
CA VAL A 777 9.34 -22.64 14.26
C VAL A 777 9.98 -21.39 14.85
N SER A 778 9.22 -20.33 14.99
CA SER A 778 9.59 -19.17 15.82
C SER A 778 8.64 -19.04 17.00
N ALA A 779 9.15 -18.76 18.19
CA ALA A 779 8.35 -18.61 19.39
C ALA A 779 9.04 -17.73 20.43
N ASN A 780 8.26 -17.31 21.42
CA ASN A 780 8.76 -16.76 22.68
C ASN A 780 8.58 -17.84 23.76
N GLY A 781 9.63 -18.64 23.97
CA GLY A 781 9.57 -19.86 24.78
C GLY A 781 8.48 -20.79 24.29
N THR A 782 7.44 -20.99 25.10
CA THR A 782 6.26 -21.83 24.81
C THR A 782 5.05 -21.05 24.30
N SER A 783 5.20 -19.74 24.05
CA SER A 783 4.12 -18.85 23.60
C SER A 783 4.38 -18.32 22.20
N ASN A 784 3.32 -17.88 21.52
CA ASN A 784 3.40 -17.27 20.18
C ASN A 784 4.13 -18.14 19.14
N GLY A 785 4.00 -19.47 19.24
CA GLY A 785 4.59 -20.37 18.26
C GLY A 785 3.99 -20.15 16.87
N ILE A 786 4.86 -19.96 15.88
CA ILE A 786 4.51 -19.85 14.47
C ILE A 786 5.33 -20.88 13.70
N VAL A 787 4.66 -21.73 12.92
CA VAL A 787 5.31 -22.65 11.99
C VAL A 787 5.41 -21.98 10.63
N TRP A 788 6.65 -21.80 10.17
CA TRP A 788 6.99 -21.22 8.88
C TRP A 788 7.34 -22.33 7.90
N VAL A 789 6.75 -22.28 6.71
CA VAL A 789 7.05 -23.21 5.63
C VAL A 789 7.12 -22.46 4.30
N ILE A 790 7.96 -22.97 3.39
CA ILE A 790 8.03 -22.48 2.01
C ILE A 790 7.35 -23.52 1.12
N ASP A 791 6.28 -23.13 0.45
CA ASP A 791 5.79 -23.88 -0.71
C ASP A 791 6.71 -23.60 -1.90
N ASN A 792 7.54 -24.60 -2.19
CA ASN A 792 8.48 -24.58 -3.30
C ASN A 792 8.03 -25.47 -4.45
N SER A 793 6.80 -26.02 -4.41
CA SER A 793 6.26 -26.87 -5.47
C SER A 793 6.19 -26.25 -6.87
N PRO A 794 6.05 -24.91 -7.06
CA PRO A 794 6.16 -24.32 -8.39
C PRO A 794 7.63 -24.15 -8.82
N TYR A 795 8.52 -25.06 -8.42
CA TYR A 795 9.88 -25.14 -8.95
C TYR A 795 9.83 -25.71 -10.38
N GLY A 796 10.72 -25.25 -11.24
CA GLY A 796 10.86 -25.76 -12.60
C GLY A 796 12.05 -25.13 -13.31
N PRO A 797 12.54 -25.72 -14.42
CA PRO A 797 13.58 -25.08 -15.22
C PRO A 797 13.03 -23.77 -15.84
N PRO A 798 13.88 -22.75 -16.07
CA PRO A 798 13.45 -21.52 -16.73
C PRO A 798 12.80 -21.83 -18.09
N GLY A 799 11.51 -21.53 -18.24
CA GLY A 799 10.78 -21.68 -19.51
C GLY A 799 9.83 -22.88 -19.64
N SER A 800 9.67 -23.74 -18.62
CA SER A 800 8.58 -24.72 -18.57
C SER A 800 7.48 -24.32 -17.58
N PHE A 801 6.28 -24.92 -17.69
CA PHE A 801 5.20 -24.75 -16.70
C PHE A 801 5.74 -25.05 -15.29
N GLY A 802 5.62 -24.11 -14.36
CA GLY A 802 6.19 -24.20 -13.00
C GLY A 802 7.39 -23.27 -12.73
N SER A 803 7.28 -21.99 -13.05
CA SER A 803 8.25 -20.95 -12.64
C SER A 803 7.57 -19.90 -11.76
N GLY A 804 6.67 -20.38 -10.89
CA GLY A 804 5.92 -19.52 -9.98
C GLY A 804 6.81 -19.02 -8.84
N PRO A 805 6.40 -17.94 -8.17
CA PRO A 805 7.07 -17.54 -6.93
C PRO A 805 6.99 -18.68 -5.91
N ALA A 806 7.98 -18.77 -5.04
CA ALA A 806 7.79 -19.49 -3.78
C ALA A 806 6.66 -18.83 -2.98
N VAL A 807 5.97 -19.59 -2.13
CA VAL A 807 5.02 -19.02 -1.17
C VAL A 807 5.49 -19.29 0.24
N LEU A 808 5.78 -18.24 1.00
CA LEU A 808 6.07 -18.35 2.43
C LEU A 808 4.74 -18.34 3.18
N HIS A 809 4.52 -19.36 4.00
CA HIS A 809 3.35 -19.48 4.86
C HIS A 809 3.74 -19.38 6.33
N ALA A 810 2.84 -18.81 7.13
CA ALA A 810 2.93 -18.75 8.58
C ALA A 810 1.66 -19.36 9.19
N PHE A 811 1.79 -20.41 9.99
CA PHE A 811 0.68 -21.07 10.68
C PHE A 811 0.80 -20.91 12.20
N ASP A 812 -0.33 -20.86 12.90
CA ASP A 812 -0.34 -20.97 14.36
C ASP A 812 0.17 -22.37 14.76
N ALA A 813 1.27 -22.42 15.52
CA ALA A 813 1.89 -23.69 15.90
C ALA A 813 0.99 -24.54 16.82
N THR A 814 0.02 -23.92 17.51
CA THR A 814 -0.93 -24.64 18.36
C THR A 814 -2.10 -25.24 17.58
N ASN A 815 -2.36 -24.76 16.37
CA ASN A 815 -3.40 -25.27 15.48
C ASN A 815 -3.13 -24.86 14.02
N LEU A 816 -2.62 -25.80 13.22
CA LEU A 816 -2.23 -25.56 11.83
C LEU A 816 -3.39 -25.18 10.90
N ASN A 817 -4.65 -25.38 11.31
CA ASN A 817 -5.79 -24.91 10.52
C ASN A 817 -5.88 -23.37 10.49
N GLY A 818 -5.24 -22.69 11.45
CA GLY A 818 -5.15 -21.23 11.52
C GLY A 818 -3.94 -20.70 10.75
N GLU A 819 -4.05 -20.54 9.43
CA GLU A 819 -3.05 -19.78 8.65
C GLU A 819 -3.08 -18.30 9.09
N LEU A 820 -1.94 -17.78 9.52
CA LEU A 820 -1.79 -16.43 10.02
C LEU A 820 -1.58 -15.43 8.88
N TRP A 821 -0.76 -15.81 7.90
CA TRP A 821 -0.34 -14.99 6.77
C TRP A 821 0.34 -15.87 5.71
N ASN A 822 0.28 -15.46 4.43
CA ASN A 822 1.18 -15.98 3.40
C ASN A 822 1.53 -14.94 2.34
N SER A 823 2.68 -15.13 1.68
CA SER A 823 3.26 -14.17 0.73
C SER A 823 2.46 -13.97 -0.57
N SER A 824 1.46 -14.82 -0.84
CA SER A 824 0.59 -14.70 -2.02
C SER A 824 -0.64 -13.80 -1.80
N GLN A 825 -0.95 -13.46 -0.54
CA GLN A 825 -2.13 -12.67 -0.17
C GLN A 825 -2.05 -11.22 -0.69
N LYS A 826 -0.86 -10.70 -0.99
CA LYS A 826 -0.63 -9.36 -1.55
C LYS A 826 0.41 -9.41 -2.66
N ALA A 827 0.18 -8.68 -3.75
CA ALA A 827 1.10 -8.63 -4.88
C ALA A 827 2.51 -8.11 -4.52
N ALA A 828 2.60 -7.16 -3.58
CA ALA A 828 3.86 -6.62 -3.10
C ALA A 828 4.67 -7.61 -2.23
N ASP A 829 4.01 -8.63 -1.68
CA ASP A 829 4.65 -9.62 -0.81
C ASP A 829 5.21 -10.83 -1.58
N LYS A 830 4.96 -10.90 -2.89
CA LYS A 830 5.33 -12.04 -3.74
C LYS A 830 6.84 -12.33 -3.66
N ALA A 831 7.17 -13.59 -3.40
CA ALA A 831 8.56 -14.03 -3.37
C ALA A 831 9.17 -14.14 -4.78
N GLY A 832 10.49 -14.30 -4.84
CA GLY A 832 11.21 -14.78 -6.01
C GLY A 832 10.84 -16.23 -6.38
N ASN A 833 11.36 -16.71 -7.51
CA ASN A 833 11.01 -18.04 -8.03
C ASN A 833 11.52 -19.17 -7.14
N ALA A 834 10.70 -20.21 -7.00
CA ALA A 834 10.94 -21.32 -6.08
C ALA A 834 12.24 -22.11 -6.34
N VAL A 835 12.86 -22.54 -5.24
CA VAL A 835 14.00 -23.46 -5.18
C VAL A 835 13.61 -24.61 -4.25
N LYS A 836 13.84 -25.85 -4.69
CA LYS A 836 13.53 -27.06 -3.91
C LYS A 836 14.33 -27.09 -2.60
N PHE A 837 13.80 -27.81 -1.61
CA PHE A 837 14.50 -28.17 -0.36
C PHE A 837 14.95 -26.98 0.51
N THR A 838 14.52 -25.76 0.17
CA THR A 838 14.85 -24.56 0.94
C THR A 838 14.11 -24.51 2.27
N VAL A 839 14.73 -23.84 3.24
CA VAL A 839 14.25 -23.70 4.61
C VAL A 839 14.23 -22.22 4.99
N PRO A 840 13.16 -21.69 5.62
CA PRO A 840 13.13 -20.31 6.06
C PRO A 840 14.00 -20.12 7.31
N THR A 841 14.74 -19.01 7.36
CA THR A 841 15.46 -18.60 8.58
C THR A 841 14.69 -17.50 9.28
N ILE A 842 14.45 -17.67 10.59
CA ILE A 842 13.72 -16.67 11.39
C ILE A 842 14.65 -16.13 12.45
N ALA A 843 14.97 -14.84 12.35
CA ALA A 843 15.87 -14.17 13.27
C ALA A 843 15.55 -12.68 13.39
N ASN A 844 15.54 -12.21 14.64
CA ASN A 844 15.42 -10.79 15.00
C ASN A 844 14.22 -10.09 14.33
N GLY A 845 13.04 -10.71 14.39
CA GLY A 845 11.81 -10.14 13.84
C GLY A 845 11.67 -10.20 12.32
N LYS A 846 12.53 -10.97 11.64
CA LYS A 846 12.55 -11.12 10.18
C LYS A 846 12.57 -12.59 9.78
N VAL A 847 12.03 -12.86 8.60
CA VAL A 847 12.08 -14.17 7.94
C VAL A 847 12.82 -14.03 6.62
N TYR A 848 13.87 -14.84 6.44
CA TYR A 848 14.75 -14.83 5.29
C TYR A 848 14.51 -16.11 4.48
N ILE A 849 14.24 -15.97 3.18
CA ILE A 849 14.07 -17.12 2.29
C ILE A 849 14.94 -16.99 1.05
N GLY A 850 15.64 -18.07 0.72
CA GLY A 850 16.40 -18.18 -0.52
C GLY A 850 15.50 -18.49 -1.71
N THR A 851 15.72 -17.82 -2.84
CA THR A 851 15.01 -18.08 -4.11
C THR A 851 16.02 -18.27 -5.24
N ARG A 852 15.52 -18.42 -6.49
CA ARG A 852 16.36 -18.66 -7.67
C ARG A 852 17.35 -17.53 -7.98
N THR A 853 17.00 -16.28 -7.67
CA THR A 853 17.75 -15.10 -8.11
C THR A 853 17.85 -14.03 -7.04
N GLU A 854 17.21 -14.22 -5.89
CA GLU A 854 17.19 -13.24 -4.81
C GLU A 854 17.02 -13.89 -3.44
N LEU A 855 17.57 -13.25 -2.41
CA LEU A 855 17.20 -13.44 -1.02
C LEU A 855 16.01 -12.53 -0.72
N ASP A 856 14.91 -13.09 -0.22
CA ASP A 856 13.74 -12.32 0.20
C ASP A 856 13.66 -12.18 1.71
N ILE A 857 13.36 -10.96 2.16
CA ILE A 857 13.28 -10.61 3.57
C ILE A 857 11.87 -10.12 3.89
N TYR A 858 11.24 -10.80 4.84
CA TYR A 858 9.92 -10.48 5.37
C TYR A 858 10.03 -10.03 6.82
N GLY A 859 9.10 -9.19 7.25
CA GLY A 859 9.09 -8.68 8.60
C GLY A 859 7.90 -7.78 8.89
N LEU A 860 7.92 -7.19 10.07
CA LEU A 860 6.91 -6.23 10.48
C LEU A 860 7.01 -4.94 9.67
N LEU A 861 5.89 -4.51 9.07
CA LEU A 861 5.84 -3.29 8.28
C LEU A 861 5.97 -2.05 9.19
N PRO A 862 6.76 -1.03 8.78
CA PRO A 862 6.74 0.26 9.45
C PRO A 862 5.37 0.91 9.17
N ASN A 863 4.58 1.18 10.23
CA ASN A 863 3.27 1.85 10.09
C ASN A 863 3.38 3.22 9.42
#